data_AF-A0A229X221-F1
#
_entry.id   AF-A0A229X221-F1
#
_cell.length_a   1.000
_cell.length_b   1.000
_cell.length_c   1.000
_cell.angle_alpha   90.00
_cell.angle_beta   90.00
_cell.angle_gamma   90.00
#
_symmetry.space_group_name_H-M   'P 1'
#
loop_
_entity.id
_entity.type
_entity.pdbx_description
1 polymer ?
#
loop_
_entity_poly.entity_id
_entity_poly.type
_entity_poly.pdbx_seq_one_letter_code
_entity_poly.pdbx_strand_id
1 'polypeptide(L)'
;MTGRLLSTHTTKKGQLTAYVYSLQAEDETPSKPWSAVFTLKPLTRKKIIVLGITGFLVIAIIVVVITVPVVLLRHREPPDDASYHDESNRPIYAIYNFPDPGMIRVNGTWYSYATNAAINNSDVAHVPVATSLDLKNWTRLDGYDAMPTLAGWEMGVNHWAPDVIQRNDGKFVLYYSGELKSWKRHHCIGAAISEKGDPLGPYQPISEPLACPREHGGAIDPSPFRDTDGKLYVTYKNDGNSIGHGGDCNNGKKPIVKVSIVLQELQDDGITPVGSPVELLRNEEEDGPLVEAPNIIRTDQGYYYLFFSSHCFTSPKYDVKYAYSTSLKGPYKRAPRALVKTGDFNLTSPGGATVAPDGTFMIFHANCAPKRCILKAIGLWRQSESITASFTTAGNRFQISTLNRRPLHSAPARKTQTATAEGPSARDSSNPALSFPCLDAQEAKSALLSARSIESGPEPSYTTGQHENFHCEEPLLLDWGGVLPEFDIAYETWGQLNADKSNAILLHTGLSASSHAHSTESNPKPGWWEKFIGPGKPLNTDKYFVICTNVIGGCYGSTGPSSIDPSDGKRYATRFPILTLDDMVRAQFRLLDSLGIQKLYASVGSSMGGMQSLAAGVLFPERIGKIVSISGCARSHPYSIAMRHTQRQVLMMDPKWNRGFYYDSIPPHSGMKLAREIATVTYRSGPEWEKRFGRKRADPSKQPALCPDFLIETYLDHAGEKFCLEYDPNSLLYVSKAMDLFDLSRSQQAETKKRRQEFEARIAQGGKTLRYSDPSCGLTLPEKPYEEQPCTAESGSSADESVAAGEQPDAPPADLVAGLAPLKHHPVLVMGVASDILFPAWQQREIAETLRAAGNKNVQHIELGEDISLFGHDTFLLDLKNIGGAVERFLR
;
A
#
# COMPACT_ATOMS: atom_id res chain seq x y z
N MET A 1 -72.46 -38.54 3.90
CA MET A 1 -72.49 -39.95 3.44
C MET A 1 -71.07 -40.51 3.45
N THR A 2 -70.90 -41.82 3.26
CA THR A 2 -69.63 -42.57 3.12
C THR A 2 -68.78 -42.09 1.91
N GLY A 3 -67.49 -42.42 1.77
CA GLY A 3 -66.65 -43.42 2.45
C GLY A 3 -65.13 -43.13 2.43
N ARG A 4 -64.26 -44.15 2.28
CA ARG A 4 -62.85 -44.17 2.74
C ARG A 4 -61.80 -44.52 1.66
N LEU A 5 -60.58 -44.00 1.86
CA LEU A 5 -59.23 -44.58 1.59
C LEU A 5 -58.50 -44.51 0.20
N LEU A 6 -57.18 -44.25 0.34
CA LEU A 6 -56.00 -44.72 -0.43
C LEU A 6 -55.50 -43.95 -1.69
N SER A 7 -54.30 -44.35 -2.17
CA SER A 7 -53.26 -43.52 -2.82
C SER A 7 -52.43 -44.30 -3.86
N THR A 8 -51.81 -43.64 -4.87
CA THR A 8 -50.34 -43.68 -5.20
C THR A 8 -49.94 -43.25 -6.65
N HIS A 9 -48.84 -42.45 -6.73
CA HIS A 9 -47.69 -42.47 -7.68
C HIS A 9 -47.72 -42.23 -9.23
N THR A 10 -47.02 -41.14 -9.68
CA THR A 10 -45.91 -41.01 -10.71
C THR A 10 -46.00 -41.64 -12.12
N THR A 11 -45.41 -41.16 -13.25
CA THR A 11 -44.52 -40.02 -13.70
C THR A 11 -44.54 -39.93 -15.28
N LYS A 12 -43.74 -39.19 -16.11
CA LYS A 12 -42.41 -38.52 -15.99
C LYS A 12 -42.19 -37.22 -16.85
N LYS A 13 -41.37 -37.22 -17.92
CA LYS A 13 -40.98 -36.04 -18.75
C LYS A 13 -40.66 -36.40 -20.23
N GLY A 14 -40.84 -35.44 -21.16
CA GLY A 14 -39.73 -35.00 -22.04
C GLY A 14 -39.91 -34.86 -23.57
N GLN A 15 -40.54 -33.77 -24.05
CA GLN A 15 -40.56 -33.26 -25.44
C GLN A 15 -40.92 -31.73 -25.42
N LEU A 16 -40.71 -30.84 -26.42
CA LEU A 16 -40.09 -30.90 -27.76
C LEU A 16 -39.57 -29.49 -28.19
N THR A 17 -38.98 -29.43 -29.39
CA THR A 17 -38.47 -28.30 -30.22
C THR A 17 -39.05 -26.88 -30.07
N ALA A 18 -38.20 -25.88 -30.34
CA ALA A 18 -38.59 -24.54 -30.80
C ALA A 18 -38.87 -24.49 -32.33
N TYR A 19 -39.64 -23.51 -32.78
CA TYR A 19 -40.15 -23.37 -34.16
C TYR A 19 -39.31 -22.46 -35.08
N VAL A 20 -39.59 -22.51 -36.39
CA VAL A 20 -38.94 -21.73 -37.46
C VAL A 20 -39.98 -20.93 -38.25
N TYR A 21 -39.66 -19.67 -38.57
CA TYR A 21 -40.07 -18.94 -39.78
C TYR A 21 -38.84 -18.10 -40.23
N SER A 22 -38.32 -18.09 -41.46
CA SER A 22 -38.81 -18.34 -42.83
C SER A 22 -39.32 -17.09 -43.57
N LEU A 23 -38.55 -16.67 -44.59
CA LEU A 23 -38.85 -15.90 -45.82
C LEU A 23 -37.52 -15.88 -46.63
N GLN A 24 -37.44 -16.44 -47.85
CA GLN A 24 -37.56 -15.75 -49.17
C GLN A 24 -36.62 -14.53 -49.32
N ALA A 25 -35.81 -14.38 -50.39
CA ALA A 25 -35.54 -15.21 -51.59
C ALA A 25 -34.08 -14.90 -52.07
N GLU A 26 -33.54 -15.09 -53.28
CA GLU A 26 -34.05 -15.32 -54.66
C GLU A 26 -33.19 -16.35 -55.45
N ASP A 27 -33.49 -16.49 -56.74
CA ASP A 27 -33.15 -17.57 -57.69
C ASP A 27 -31.79 -17.47 -58.44
N GLU A 28 -31.34 -18.66 -58.89
CA GLU A 28 -30.80 -19.05 -60.21
C GLU A 28 -29.80 -18.15 -61.00
N THR A 29 -28.72 -18.69 -61.61
CA THR A 29 -28.80 -19.54 -62.84
C THR A 29 -27.47 -20.29 -63.14
N PRO A 30 -27.43 -21.29 -64.08
CA PRO A 30 -26.40 -22.34 -64.07
C PRO A 30 -25.47 -22.43 -65.31
N SER A 31 -24.29 -23.07 -65.16
CA SER A 31 -23.49 -23.52 -66.32
C SER A 31 -22.60 -24.77 -66.12
N LYS A 32 -23.18 -25.95 -66.43
CA LYS A 32 -22.61 -27.17 -67.07
C LYS A 32 -21.33 -27.88 -66.53
N PRO A 33 -21.19 -29.21 -66.74
CA PRO A 33 -20.14 -30.02 -66.12
C PRO A 33 -18.90 -30.23 -67.00
N TRP A 34 -17.75 -30.53 -66.37
CA TRP A 34 -16.61 -31.20 -67.01
C TRP A 34 -16.26 -32.47 -66.23
N SER A 35 -16.37 -33.62 -66.89
CA SER A 35 -16.09 -34.94 -66.31
C SER A 35 -14.61 -35.31 -66.41
N ALA A 36 -13.89 -35.27 -65.29
CA ALA A 36 -12.54 -35.82 -65.17
C ALA A 36 -12.54 -36.98 -64.14
N VAL A 37 -12.65 -38.22 -64.62
CA VAL A 37 -12.69 -39.41 -63.75
C VAL A 37 -11.27 -39.73 -63.24
N PHE A 38 -10.93 -39.20 -62.07
CA PHE A 38 -9.77 -39.68 -61.31
C PHE A 38 -10.16 -40.90 -60.47
N THR A 39 -9.64 -42.06 -60.83
CA THR A 39 -9.81 -43.33 -60.10
C THR A 39 -9.01 -43.33 -58.79
N LEU A 40 -9.61 -42.74 -57.75
CA LEU A 40 -9.10 -42.79 -56.39
C LEU A 40 -8.97 -44.24 -55.90
N LYS A 41 -7.73 -44.74 -55.85
CA LYS A 41 -7.40 -45.99 -55.14
C LYS A 41 -7.85 -45.86 -53.68
N PRO A 42 -8.46 -46.89 -53.08
CA PRO A 42 -8.99 -46.81 -51.72
C PRO A 42 -7.86 -46.48 -50.73
N LEU A 43 -7.99 -45.33 -50.06
CA LEU A 43 -7.02 -44.93 -49.03
C LEU A 43 -7.10 -45.89 -47.85
N THR A 44 -5.96 -46.48 -47.50
CA THR A 44 -5.88 -47.37 -46.34
C THR A 44 -6.25 -46.63 -45.06
N ARG A 45 -6.85 -47.34 -44.09
CA ARG A 45 -7.42 -46.76 -42.86
C ARG A 45 -6.47 -45.80 -42.13
N LYS A 46 -5.15 -46.08 -42.16
CA LYS A 46 -4.10 -45.19 -41.62
C LYS A 46 -4.01 -43.83 -42.33
N LYS A 47 -4.11 -43.76 -43.67
CA LYS A 47 -4.06 -42.49 -44.41
C LYS A 47 -5.29 -41.62 -44.16
N ILE A 48 -6.48 -42.22 -44.01
CA ILE A 48 -7.70 -41.50 -43.65
C ILE A 48 -7.57 -40.87 -42.26
N ILE A 49 -7.05 -41.62 -41.28
CA ILE A 49 -6.78 -41.11 -39.92
C ILE A 49 -5.76 -39.96 -39.95
N VAL A 50 -4.66 -40.09 -40.71
CA VAL A 50 -3.66 -39.01 -40.84
C VAL A 50 -4.26 -37.75 -41.47
N LEU A 51 -5.03 -37.86 -42.55
CA LEU A 51 -5.71 -36.73 -43.19
C LEU A 51 -6.77 -36.08 -42.28
N GLY A 52 -7.47 -36.87 -41.47
CA GLY A 52 -8.38 -36.34 -40.44
C GLY A 52 -7.64 -35.54 -39.37
N ILE A 53 -6.48 -36.04 -38.92
CA ILE A 53 -5.63 -35.37 -37.91
C ILE A 53 -5.03 -34.07 -38.47
N THR A 54 -4.47 -34.06 -39.69
CA THR A 54 -3.96 -32.80 -40.28
C THR A 54 -5.08 -31.83 -40.63
N GLY A 55 -6.24 -32.30 -41.10
CA GLY A 55 -7.41 -31.45 -41.30
C GLY A 55 -7.89 -30.79 -40.01
N PHE A 56 -7.98 -31.55 -38.92
CA PHE A 56 -8.34 -31.02 -37.60
C PHE A 56 -7.30 -30.05 -37.05
N LEU A 57 -6.00 -30.33 -37.23
CA LEU A 57 -4.90 -29.42 -36.88
C LEU A 57 -4.96 -28.11 -37.67
N VAL A 58 -5.20 -28.15 -38.98
CA VAL A 58 -5.33 -26.94 -39.82
C VAL A 58 -6.55 -26.12 -39.40
N ILE A 59 -7.70 -26.76 -39.13
CA ILE A 59 -8.89 -26.06 -38.63
C ILE A 59 -8.62 -25.46 -37.25
N ALA A 60 -7.98 -26.19 -36.32
CA ALA A 60 -7.61 -25.67 -35.01
C ALA A 60 -6.64 -24.48 -35.11
N ILE A 61 -5.65 -24.54 -36.00
CA ILE A 61 -4.73 -23.44 -36.28
C ILE A 61 -5.49 -22.23 -36.85
N ILE A 62 -6.40 -22.42 -37.81
CA ILE A 62 -7.22 -21.32 -38.36
C ILE A 62 -8.12 -20.71 -37.29
N VAL A 63 -8.75 -21.53 -36.45
CA VAL A 63 -9.56 -21.05 -35.31
C VAL A 63 -8.70 -20.25 -34.35
N VAL A 64 -7.51 -20.72 -33.98
CA VAL A 64 -6.58 -19.96 -33.11
C VAL A 64 -6.10 -18.67 -33.78
N VAL A 65 -5.69 -18.71 -35.05
CA VAL A 65 -5.18 -17.56 -35.82
C VAL A 65 -6.25 -16.50 -36.10
N ILE A 66 -7.54 -16.84 -36.06
CA ILE A 66 -8.64 -15.86 -36.17
C ILE A 66 -9.13 -15.43 -34.79
N THR A 67 -9.41 -16.36 -33.88
CA THR A 67 -9.98 -16.03 -32.56
C THR A 67 -8.99 -15.35 -31.63
N VAL A 68 -7.70 -15.70 -31.63
CA VAL A 68 -6.72 -15.04 -30.74
C VAL A 68 -6.56 -13.56 -31.10
N PRO A 69 -6.35 -13.15 -32.37
CA PRO A 69 -6.38 -11.73 -32.73
C PRO A 69 -7.71 -11.04 -32.44
N VAL A 70 -8.86 -11.67 -32.70
CA VAL A 70 -10.18 -11.05 -32.41
C VAL A 70 -10.41 -10.87 -30.90
N VAL A 71 -9.96 -11.80 -30.06
CA VAL A 71 -10.02 -11.69 -28.59
C VAL A 71 -9.03 -10.65 -28.06
N LEU A 72 -7.79 -10.64 -28.58
CA LEU A 72 -6.78 -9.63 -28.22
C LEU A 72 -7.18 -8.20 -28.66
N LEU A 73 -7.89 -8.06 -29.79
CA LEU A 73 -8.43 -6.78 -30.26
C LEU A 73 -9.67 -6.35 -29.47
N ARG A 74 -10.48 -7.28 -28.94
CA ARG A 74 -11.59 -6.97 -28.03
C ARG A 74 -11.17 -6.62 -26.60
N HIS A 75 -10.00 -7.06 -26.15
CA HIS A 75 -9.47 -6.80 -24.80
C HIS A 75 -8.36 -5.75 -24.74
N ARG A 76 -8.21 -4.92 -25.77
CA ARG A 76 -7.53 -3.62 -25.60
C ARG A 76 -8.49 -2.67 -24.89
N GLU A 77 -8.28 -2.46 -23.59
CA GLU A 77 -8.67 -1.18 -22.97
C GLU A 77 -8.09 -0.02 -23.83
N PRO A 78 -8.78 1.13 -23.93
CA PRO A 78 -8.19 2.31 -24.54
C PRO A 78 -6.85 2.64 -23.85
N PRO A 79 -5.85 3.18 -24.57
CA PRO A 79 -4.55 3.52 -23.97
C PRO A 79 -4.78 4.43 -22.76
N ASP A 80 -4.12 4.10 -21.64
CA ASP A 80 -4.37 4.77 -20.38
C ASP A 80 -4.01 6.26 -20.50
N ASP A 81 -4.96 7.12 -20.13
CA ASP A 81 -4.83 8.56 -20.30
C ASP A 81 -3.93 9.10 -19.19
N ALA A 82 -2.81 9.71 -19.58
CA ALA A 82 -1.77 10.18 -18.67
C ALA A 82 -2.29 11.17 -17.62
N SER A 83 -3.44 11.83 -17.86
CA SER A 83 -4.08 12.69 -16.86
C SER A 83 -4.45 11.95 -15.56
N TYR A 84 -4.70 10.64 -15.58
CA TYR A 84 -5.01 9.83 -14.39
C TYR A 84 -3.78 9.42 -13.55
N HIS A 85 -2.57 9.77 -14.02
CA HIS A 85 -1.28 9.50 -13.37
C HIS A 85 -0.48 10.78 -13.07
N ASP A 86 -1.07 11.94 -13.32
CA ASP A 86 -0.52 13.26 -13.02
C ASP A 86 -0.92 13.67 -11.60
N GLU A 87 0.05 13.90 -10.70
CA GLU A 87 -0.22 14.31 -9.31
C GLU A 87 -0.90 15.69 -9.20
N SER A 88 -0.80 16.56 -10.21
CA SER A 88 -1.61 17.79 -10.26
C SER A 88 -3.10 17.51 -10.50
N ASN A 89 -3.42 16.35 -11.09
CA ASN A 89 -4.77 15.82 -11.24
C ASN A 89 -5.23 14.97 -10.04
N ARG A 90 -4.51 14.94 -8.92
CA ARG A 90 -4.87 14.09 -7.78
C ARG A 90 -6.13 14.59 -7.04
N PRO A 91 -7.12 13.71 -6.78
CA PRO A 91 -8.26 14.03 -5.93
C PRO A 91 -7.84 14.39 -4.50
N ILE A 92 -8.32 15.55 -4.03
CA ILE A 92 -7.95 16.14 -2.73
C ILE A 92 -8.76 15.47 -1.62
N TYR A 93 -8.09 15.05 -0.54
CA TYR A 93 -8.75 14.52 0.66
C TYR A 93 -9.64 15.58 1.34
N ALA A 94 -10.85 15.19 1.76
CA ALA A 94 -11.81 16.10 2.39
C ALA A 94 -12.25 15.66 3.81
N ILE A 95 -12.83 14.47 3.99
CA ILE A 95 -13.42 14.06 5.30
C ILE A 95 -13.23 12.57 5.58
N TYR A 96 -12.78 12.22 6.79
CA TYR A 96 -12.70 10.83 7.27
C TYR A 96 -14.08 10.22 7.60
N ASN A 97 -14.25 8.94 7.26
CA ASN A 97 -15.39 8.10 7.63
C ASN A 97 -16.75 8.75 7.30
N PHE A 98 -16.90 9.17 6.04
CA PHE A 98 -18.04 9.90 5.52
C PHE A 98 -18.37 9.35 4.10
N PRO A 99 -19.00 8.16 4.00
CA PRO A 99 -19.30 7.52 2.73
C PRO A 99 -20.63 8.01 2.12
N ASP A 100 -20.80 7.78 0.82
CA ASP A 100 -21.95 8.13 -0.01
C ASP A 100 -22.39 9.62 0.15
N PRO A 101 -21.50 10.58 -0.19
CA PRO A 101 -21.72 11.99 0.10
C PRO A 101 -22.68 12.68 -0.88
N GLY A 102 -23.94 12.90 -0.49
CA GLY A 102 -24.82 13.86 -1.16
C GLY A 102 -24.32 15.31 -0.98
N MET A 103 -24.76 16.27 -1.81
CA MET A 103 -24.21 17.64 -1.78
C MET A 103 -25.14 18.71 -2.38
N ILE A 104 -25.28 19.84 -1.67
CA ILE A 104 -25.98 21.05 -2.14
C ILE A 104 -25.22 22.33 -1.79
N ARG A 105 -25.39 23.39 -2.61
CA ARG A 105 -24.92 24.75 -2.30
C ARG A 105 -26.08 25.66 -1.93
N VAL A 106 -25.95 26.39 -0.82
CA VAL A 106 -26.95 27.37 -0.34
C VAL A 106 -26.23 28.60 0.19
N ASN A 107 -26.61 29.79 -0.29
CA ASN A 107 -26.07 31.09 0.17
C ASN A 107 -24.53 31.18 0.19
N GLY A 108 -23.87 30.54 -0.78
CA GLY A 108 -22.42 30.50 -0.92
C GLY A 108 -21.76 29.26 -0.28
N THR A 109 -22.30 28.80 0.85
CA THR A 109 -21.88 27.61 1.60
C THR A 109 -22.29 26.31 0.91
N TRP A 110 -21.44 25.29 1.01
CA TRP A 110 -21.71 23.93 0.61
C TRP A 110 -22.04 23.06 1.82
N TYR A 111 -23.00 22.16 1.64
CA TYR A 111 -23.49 21.22 2.62
C TYR A 111 -23.40 19.82 2.00
N SER A 112 -22.89 18.86 2.76
CA SER A 112 -22.82 17.46 2.36
C SER A 112 -23.33 16.56 3.48
N TYR A 113 -23.92 15.43 3.09
CA TYR A 113 -24.62 14.48 3.95
C TYR A 113 -24.10 13.08 3.61
N ALA A 114 -23.98 12.17 4.59
CA ALA A 114 -23.40 10.84 4.35
C ALA A 114 -24.20 9.68 4.94
N THR A 115 -23.94 8.48 4.41
CA THR A 115 -24.28 7.21 5.04
C THR A 115 -23.83 7.17 6.50
N ASN A 116 -24.72 6.73 7.40
CA ASN A 116 -24.35 6.38 8.77
C ASN A 116 -23.38 5.17 8.75
N ALA A 117 -22.10 5.46 8.91
CA ALA A 117 -21.01 4.48 8.87
C ALA A 117 -20.90 3.58 10.13
N ALA A 118 -21.80 3.71 11.11
CA ALA A 118 -21.86 2.87 12.30
C ALA A 118 -22.98 1.82 12.16
N ILE A 119 -22.66 0.73 11.46
CA ILE A 119 -23.56 -0.39 11.19
C ILE A 119 -24.25 -0.87 12.49
N ASN A 120 -25.59 -0.93 12.47
CA ASN A 120 -26.45 -1.31 13.60
C ASN A 120 -26.30 -0.46 14.89
N ASN A 121 -25.82 0.79 14.80
CA ASN A 121 -25.74 1.71 15.94
C ASN A 121 -26.75 2.86 15.83
N SER A 122 -27.61 3.01 16.84
CA SER A 122 -28.60 4.08 16.99
C SER A 122 -28.08 5.31 17.74
N ASP A 123 -26.92 5.20 18.38
CA ASP A 123 -26.39 6.20 19.30
C ASP A 123 -25.48 7.23 18.59
N VAL A 124 -25.65 7.33 17.27
CA VAL A 124 -24.98 8.28 16.37
C VAL A 124 -26.00 8.89 15.42
N ALA A 125 -25.66 10.02 14.80
CA ALA A 125 -26.51 10.68 13.81
C ALA A 125 -26.98 9.72 12.70
N HIS A 126 -28.28 9.74 12.40
CA HIS A 126 -28.86 9.00 11.28
C HIS A 126 -28.38 9.59 9.95
N VAL A 127 -28.28 10.92 9.86
CA VAL A 127 -27.70 11.64 8.73
C VAL A 127 -26.61 12.60 9.21
N PRO A 128 -25.35 12.13 9.29
CA PRO A 128 -24.17 12.97 9.51
C PRO A 128 -24.02 14.07 8.45
N VAL A 129 -23.60 15.26 8.86
CA VAL A 129 -23.48 16.46 8.00
C VAL A 129 -22.07 17.04 8.05
N ALA A 130 -21.64 17.64 6.95
CA ALA A 130 -20.46 18.49 6.88
C ALA A 130 -20.71 19.74 6.03
N THR A 131 -19.94 20.81 6.29
CA THR A 131 -20.05 22.08 5.57
C THR A 131 -18.71 22.60 5.06
N SER A 132 -18.72 23.40 3.99
CA SER A 132 -17.53 24.05 3.44
C SER A 132 -17.86 25.37 2.76
N LEU A 133 -16.95 26.35 2.82
CA LEU A 133 -17.08 27.62 2.11
C LEU A 133 -16.34 27.63 0.75
N ASP A 134 -15.28 26.83 0.63
CA ASP A 134 -14.32 26.86 -0.49
C ASP A 134 -14.17 25.50 -1.19
N LEU A 135 -14.91 24.48 -0.74
CA LEU A 135 -14.82 23.07 -1.15
C LEU A 135 -13.45 22.43 -0.91
N LYS A 136 -12.57 23.05 -0.14
CA LYS A 136 -11.23 22.50 0.19
C LYS A 136 -11.21 22.15 1.67
N ASN A 137 -11.63 23.09 2.51
CA ASN A 137 -11.74 22.94 3.95
C ASN A 137 -13.16 22.52 4.30
N TRP A 138 -13.33 21.28 4.79
CA TRP A 138 -14.63 20.74 5.21
C TRP A 138 -14.71 20.59 6.73
N THR A 139 -15.78 21.11 7.33
CA THR A 139 -16.07 21.01 8.76
C THR A 139 -17.18 19.98 8.97
N ARG A 140 -16.82 18.82 9.51
CA ARG A 140 -17.78 17.78 9.94
C ARG A 140 -18.49 18.23 11.22
N LEU A 141 -19.82 18.13 11.26
CA LEU A 141 -20.64 18.52 12.41
C LEU A 141 -20.82 17.32 13.35
N ASP A 142 -19.76 16.93 14.06
CA ASP A 142 -19.80 15.77 14.96
C ASP A 142 -20.80 15.97 16.12
N GLY A 143 -21.65 14.97 16.33
CA GLY A 143 -22.77 15.03 17.29
C GLY A 143 -24.02 15.75 16.76
N TYR A 144 -24.00 16.32 15.56
CA TYR A 144 -25.19 16.85 14.88
C TYR A 144 -25.81 15.78 13.97
N ASP A 145 -27.14 15.76 13.92
CA ASP A 145 -27.93 14.90 13.05
C ASP A 145 -28.92 15.75 12.26
N ALA A 146 -28.92 15.64 10.92
CA ALA A 146 -29.91 16.33 10.09
C ALA A 146 -31.31 15.73 10.27
N MET A 147 -31.43 14.44 10.61
CA MET A 147 -32.70 13.73 10.72
C MET A 147 -32.87 13.07 12.11
N PRO A 148 -32.99 13.87 13.18
CA PRO A 148 -33.03 13.38 14.57
C PRO A 148 -34.36 12.71 14.95
N THR A 149 -35.34 12.70 14.05
CA THR A 149 -36.66 12.06 14.22
C THR A 149 -36.90 11.07 13.10
N LEU A 150 -37.48 9.92 13.42
CA LEU A 150 -37.69 8.81 12.49
C LEU A 150 -39.17 8.56 12.18
N ALA A 151 -39.43 8.00 11.00
CA ALA A 151 -40.74 7.55 10.56
C ALA A 151 -41.20 6.24 11.23
N GLY A 152 -42.50 5.95 11.09
CA GLY A 152 -43.11 4.73 11.61
C GLY A 152 -42.54 3.44 11.00
N TRP A 153 -42.08 3.47 9.74
CA TRP A 153 -41.70 2.29 8.96
C TRP A 153 -40.23 1.86 9.07
N GLU A 154 -39.31 2.77 9.43
CA GLU A 154 -37.86 2.57 9.35
C GLU A 154 -37.17 2.21 10.67
N MET A 155 -36.07 1.47 10.63
CA MET A 155 -35.25 1.15 11.80
C MET A 155 -34.39 2.36 12.21
N GLY A 156 -34.10 2.54 13.50
CA GLY A 156 -33.17 3.57 13.99
C GLY A 156 -31.68 3.26 13.77
N VAL A 157 -31.35 2.60 12.66
CA VAL A 157 -30.00 2.18 12.27
C VAL A 157 -29.93 2.11 10.74
N ASN A 158 -28.73 2.06 10.16
CA ASN A 158 -28.51 1.75 8.75
C ASN A 158 -29.24 2.71 7.77
N HIS A 159 -29.08 4.02 7.99
CA HIS A 159 -29.50 5.05 7.06
C HIS A 159 -28.37 5.33 6.05
N TRP A 160 -28.61 5.12 4.75
CA TRP A 160 -27.57 5.14 3.71
C TRP A 160 -27.87 6.13 2.58
N ALA A 161 -26.81 6.64 1.96
CA ALA A 161 -26.80 7.53 0.79
C ALA A 161 -27.85 8.66 0.84
N PRO A 162 -27.72 9.60 1.79
CA PRO A 162 -28.59 10.77 1.88
C PRO A 162 -28.17 11.88 0.91
N ASP A 163 -29.12 12.46 0.19
CA ASP A 163 -28.89 13.59 -0.72
C ASP A 163 -30.08 14.59 -0.71
N VAL A 164 -29.83 15.84 -1.06
CA VAL A 164 -30.73 16.97 -0.75
C VAL A 164 -30.98 17.89 -1.95
N ILE A 165 -32.24 18.30 -2.14
CA ILE A 165 -32.62 19.34 -3.11
C ILE A 165 -33.46 20.45 -2.47
N GLN A 166 -33.33 21.68 -2.98
CA GLN A 166 -34.21 22.79 -2.62
C GLN A 166 -35.46 22.82 -3.52
N ARG A 167 -36.63 23.01 -2.91
CA ARG A 167 -37.92 23.26 -3.56
C ARG A 167 -38.07 24.73 -3.96
N ASN A 168 -39.01 24.99 -4.85
CA ASN A 168 -39.32 26.36 -5.34
C ASN A 168 -39.93 27.26 -4.25
N ASP A 169 -40.45 26.68 -3.16
CA ASP A 169 -40.93 27.39 -1.96
C ASP A 169 -39.84 27.60 -0.89
N GLY A 170 -38.57 27.32 -1.22
CA GLY A 170 -37.41 27.53 -0.36
C GLY A 170 -37.12 26.42 0.65
N LYS A 171 -38.05 25.47 0.84
CA LYS A 171 -37.86 24.27 1.68
C LYS A 171 -36.81 23.33 1.09
N PHE A 172 -36.20 22.50 1.93
CA PHE A 172 -35.30 21.43 1.48
C PHE A 172 -35.95 20.06 1.67
N VAL A 173 -35.75 19.17 0.70
CA VAL A 173 -36.12 17.75 0.78
C VAL A 173 -34.84 16.92 0.79
N LEU A 174 -34.71 16.11 1.82
CA LEU A 174 -33.69 15.11 2.04
C LEU A 174 -34.26 13.75 1.64
N TYR A 175 -33.62 13.06 0.70
CA TYR A 175 -33.91 11.68 0.36
C TYR A 175 -32.83 10.79 0.96
N TYR A 176 -33.18 9.56 1.36
CA TYR A 176 -32.25 8.63 2.01
C TYR A 176 -32.74 7.18 1.85
N SER A 177 -31.87 6.23 2.14
CA SER A 177 -32.20 4.80 2.20
C SER A 177 -32.43 4.39 3.66
N GLY A 178 -33.62 3.89 4.01
CA GLY A 178 -33.94 3.45 5.38
C GLY A 178 -34.25 1.95 5.48
N GLU A 179 -33.70 1.24 6.47
CA GLU A 179 -33.98 -0.19 6.67
C GLU A 179 -35.41 -0.40 7.19
N LEU A 180 -36.19 -1.30 6.58
CA LEU A 180 -37.58 -1.55 6.97
C LEU A 180 -37.70 -2.29 8.32
N LYS A 181 -38.46 -1.73 9.28
CA LYS A 181 -38.90 -2.47 10.48
C LYS A 181 -39.64 -3.77 10.13
N SER A 182 -40.40 -3.75 9.03
CA SER A 182 -41.21 -4.89 8.54
C SER A 182 -40.43 -5.91 7.70
N TRP A 183 -39.21 -5.59 7.26
CA TRP A 183 -38.44 -6.44 6.35
C TRP A 183 -36.93 -6.15 6.51
N LYS A 184 -36.39 -6.61 7.65
CA LYS A 184 -35.01 -6.31 8.05
C LYS A 184 -33.98 -6.69 6.99
N ARG A 185 -32.92 -5.88 6.89
CA ARG A 185 -31.87 -5.86 5.86
C ARG A 185 -32.31 -5.47 4.44
N HIS A 186 -33.59 -5.15 4.24
CA HIS A 186 -34.07 -4.54 3.00
C HIS A 186 -34.43 -3.08 3.26
N HIS A 187 -34.06 -2.23 2.31
CA HIS A 187 -34.16 -0.79 2.44
C HIS A 187 -35.14 -0.22 1.41
N CYS A 188 -35.74 0.91 1.74
CA CYS A 188 -36.60 1.66 0.83
C CYS A 188 -36.27 3.15 0.89
N ILE A 189 -36.61 3.87 -0.18
CA ILE A 189 -36.34 5.31 -0.28
C ILE A 189 -37.27 6.05 0.67
N GLY A 190 -36.70 6.73 1.65
CA GLY A 190 -37.37 7.71 2.50
C GLY A 190 -37.23 9.13 1.94
N ALA A 191 -38.08 10.03 2.45
CA ALA A 191 -37.99 11.46 2.19
C ALA A 191 -38.30 12.24 3.47
N ALA A 192 -37.63 13.36 3.69
CA ALA A 192 -37.77 14.19 4.87
C ALA A 192 -37.66 15.68 4.51
N ILE A 193 -38.41 16.55 5.21
CA ILE A 193 -38.55 17.96 4.84
C ILE A 193 -38.01 18.88 5.93
N SER A 194 -37.14 19.83 5.55
CA SER A 194 -36.77 20.96 6.39
C SER A 194 -37.80 22.08 6.21
N GLU A 195 -38.81 22.08 7.07
CA GLU A 195 -39.92 23.06 7.06
C GLU A 195 -39.48 24.52 7.23
N LYS A 196 -38.29 24.76 7.81
CA LYS A 196 -37.75 26.10 8.09
C LYS A 196 -36.91 26.69 6.95
N GLY A 197 -36.66 25.93 5.88
CA GLY A 197 -35.76 26.37 4.81
C GLY A 197 -34.28 26.43 5.24
N ASP A 198 -33.89 25.57 6.20
CA ASP A 198 -32.49 25.42 6.62
C ASP A 198 -31.93 24.11 6.03
N PRO A 199 -30.82 24.13 5.25
CA PRO A 199 -30.21 22.92 4.71
C PRO A 199 -29.64 21.99 5.79
N LEU A 200 -29.35 22.45 7.00
CA LEU A 200 -28.98 21.57 8.12
C LEU A 200 -30.19 20.83 8.70
N GLY A 201 -31.41 21.31 8.46
CA GLY A 201 -32.64 20.75 9.01
C GLY A 201 -33.08 21.43 10.32
N PRO A 202 -33.63 20.70 11.31
CA PRO A 202 -33.89 19.27 11.27
C PRO A 202 -34.92 18.92 10.19
N TYR A 203 -34.68 17.82 9.48
CA TYR A 203 -35.58 17.25 8.49
C TYR A 203 -36.58 16.32 9.17
N GLN A 204 -37.87 16.52 8.89
CA GLN A 204 -38.96 15.68 9.39
C GLN A 204 -39.33 14.63 8.33
N PRO A 205 -39.12 13.32 8.56
CA PRO A 205 -39.46 12.29 7.57
C PRO A 205 -40.96 12.11 7.40
N ILE A 206 -41.37 11.76 6.18
CA ILE A 206 -42.76 11.45 5.83
C ILE A 206 -43.18 10.08 6.38
N SER A 207 -44.49 9.87 6.53
CA SER A 207 -45.03 8.70 7.25
C SER A 207 -44.87 7.35 6.54
N GLU A 208 -44.59 7.35 5.24
CA GLU A 208 -44.48 6.16 4.36
C GLU A 208 -43.29 6.32 3.41
N PRO A 209 -42.64 5.24 2.95
CA PRO A 209 -41.51 5.33 2.02
C PRO A 209 -41.95 5.80 0.62
N LEU A 210 -41.13 6.65 0.00
CA LEU A 210 -41.32 7.22 -1.35
C LEU A 210 -41.28 6.14 -2.45
N ALA A 211 -40.38 5.16 -2.33
CA ALA A 211 -40.26 4.04 -3.26
C ALA A 211 -39.81 2.77 -2.54
N CYS A 212 -40.55 1.67 -2.73
CA CYS A 212 -40.33 0.42 -1.98
C CYS A 212 -40.68 -0.86 -2.79
N PRO A 213 -40.05 -1.12 -3.95
CA PRO A 213 -40.39 -2.22 -4.85
C PRO A 213 -39.90 -3.58 -4.31
N ARG A 214 -40.79 -4.29 -3.60
CA ARG A 214 -40.43 -5.54 -2.87
C ARG A 214 -40.07 -6.69 -3.79
N GLU A 215 -40.72 -6.77 -4.95
CA GLU A 215 -40.39 -7.69 -6.06
C GLU A 215 -38.98 -7.47 -6.64
N HIS A 216 -38.35 -6.34 -6.32
CA HIS A 216 -36.98 -6.00 -6.70
C HIS A 216 -36.05 -5.84 -5.48
N GLY A 217 -36.42 -6.37 -4.32
CA GLY A 217 -35.59 -6.39 -3.11
C GLY A 217 -35.65 -5.14 -2.24
N GLY A 218 -36.31 -4.07 -2.70
CA GLY A 218 -36.25 -2.74 -2.10
C GLY A 218 -35.65 -1.70 -3.05
N ALA A 219 -35.22 -0.56 -2.52
CA ALA A 219 -34.56 0.49 -3.28
C ALA A 219 -33.63 1.33 -2.37
N ILE A 220 -32.44 1.68 -2.90
CA ILE A 220 -31.43 2.48 -2.20
C ILE A 220 -30.72 3.46 -3.14
N ASP A 221 -29.90 4.32 -2.53
CA ASP A 221 -29.07 5.35 -3.14
C ASP A 221 -29.86 6.40 -3.95
N PRO A 222 -30.75 7.17 -3.30
CA PRO A 222 -31.46 8.26 -3.95
C PRO A 222 -30.55 9.49 -4.17
N SER A 223 -30.53 10.01 -5.40
CA SER A 223 -30.04 11.36 -5.70
C SER A 223 -31.12 12.15 -6.45
N PRO A 224 -31.51 13.35 -5.98
CA PRO A 224 -32.51 14.17 -6.63
C PRO A 224 -31.95 14.97 -7.81
N PHE A 225 -32.80 15.20 -8.80
CA PHE A 225 -32.48 15.98 -9.99
C PHE A 225 -33.62 16.96 -10.30
N ARG A 226 -33.28 18.14 -10.84
CA ARG A 226 -34.25 19.10 -11.39
C ARG A 226 -33.89 19.38 -12.84
N ASP A 227 -34.82 19.13 -13.75
CA ASP A 227 -34.61 19.43 -15.18
C ASP A 227 -34.98 20.88 -15.52
N THR A 228 -34.61 21.30 -16.72
CA THR A 228 -34.84 22.59 -17.36
C THR A 228 -36.30 22.98 -17.57
N ASP A 229 -37.25 22.05 -17.47
CA ASP A 229 -38.69 22.36 -17.40
C ASP A 229 -39.17 22.70 -15.97
N GLY A 230 -38.26 22.63 -14.99
CA GLY A 230 -38.49 22.93 -13.58
C GLY A 230 -38.90 21.71 -12.74
N LYS A 231 -39.23 20.57 -13.35
CA LYS A 231 -39.73 19.39 -12.63
C LYS A 231 -38.70 18.78 -11.70
N LEU A 232 -39.20 18.13 -10.65
CA LEU A 232 -38.43 17.32 -9.72
C LEU A 232 -38.42 15.84 -10.15
N TYR A 233 -37.26 15.24 -9.97
CA TYR A 233 -37.00 13.82 -10.18
C TYR A 233 -36.16 13.28 -9.02
N VAL A 234 -36.26 11.99 -8.74
CA VAL A 234 -35.27 11.26 -7.96
C VAL A 234 -34.81 10.03 -8.75
N THR A 235 -33.50 9.84 -8.85
CA THR A 235 -32.91 8.60 -9.37
C THR A 235 -32.41 7.74 -8.22
N TYR A 236 -32.58 6.43 -8.32
CA TYR A 236 -32.17 5.46 -7.30
C TYR A 236 -31.95 4.08 -7.92
N LYS A 237 -31.26 3.16 -7.23
CA LYS A 237 -31.18 1.75 -7.64
C LYS A 237 -32.29 0.92 -6.98
N ASN A 238 -32.78 -0.11 -7.67
CA ASN A 238 -33.49 -1.19 -6.97
C ASN A 238 -32.49 -2.05 -6.18
N ASP A 239 -32.85 -2.49 -4.99
CA ASP A 239 -31.97 -3.27 -4.10
C ASP A 239 -31.98 -4.77 -4.47
N GLY A 240 -31.88 -5.06 -5.77
CA GLY A 240 -31.99 -6.43 -6.32
C GLY A 240 -30.89 -7.37 -5.81
N ASN A 241 -29.77 -6.79 -5.38
CA ASN A 241 -28.68 -7.51 -4.71
C ASN A 241 -29.07 -8.04 -3.31
N SER A 242 -29.99 -7.40 -2.58
CA SER A 242 -30.48 -7.90 -1.27
C SER A 242 -31.20 -9.26 -1.38
N ILE A 243 -31.84 -9.54 -2.52
CA ILE A 243 -32.49 -10.82 -2.85
C ILE A 243 -31.63 -11.72 -3.76
N GLY A 244 -30.34 -11.39 -3.90
CA GLY A 244 -29.36 -12.16 -4.66
C GLY A 244 -28.97 -13.51 -4.03
N HIS A 245 -28.19 -14.29 -4.79
CA HIS A 245 -27.84 -15.68 -4.47
C HIS A 245 -26.54 -15.86 -3.67
N GLY A 246 -26.04 -14.80 -3.04
CA GLY A 246 -24.80 -14.75 -2.27
C GLY A 246 -23.57 -14.33 -3.07
N GLY A 247 -22.41 -14.27 -2.40
CA GLY A 247 -21.16 -13.71 -2.96
C GLY A 247 -21.05 -12.21 -2.70
N ASP A 248 -20.19 -11.51 -3.45
CA ASP A 248 -19.98 -10.06 -3.38
C ASP A 248 -21.32 -9.29 -3.39
N CYS A 249 -21.53 -8.44 -2.38
CA CYS A 249 -22.77 -7.70 -2.12
C CYS A 249 -24.04 -8.58 -2.21
N ASN A 250 -23.95 -9.85 -1.79
CA ASN A 250 -24.98 -10.87 -1.89
C ASN A 250 -25.45 -11.24 -3.33
N ASN A 251 -24.81 -10.71 -4.38
CA ASN A 251 -25.24 -10.95 -5.77
C ASN A 251 -24.13 -11.43 -6.72
N GLY A 252 -22.93 -11.72 -6.21
CA GLY A 252 -21.80 -12.21 -7.02
C GLY A 252 -21.94 -13.65 -7.56
N LYS A 253 -22.87 -14.46 -7.04
CA LYS A 253 -23.11 -15.85 -7.49
C LYS A 253 -24.18 -15.89 -8.58
N LYS A 254 -23.86 -16.52 -9.72
CA LYS A 254 -24.82 -16.69 -10.83
C LYS A 254 -25.97 -17.64 -10.42
N PRO A 255 -27.23 -17.36 -10.84
CA PRO A 255 -27.66 -16.25 -11.69
C PRO A 255 -27.65 -14.91 -10.94
N ILE A 256 -27.05 -13.89 -11.54
CA ILE A 256 -27.02 -12.53 -10.99
C ILE A 256 -28.44 -11.97 -11.07
N VAL A 257 -28.98 -11.47 -9.96
CA VAL A 257 -30.25 -10.72 -9.97
C VAL A 257 -29.99 -9.36 -10.64
N LYS A 258 -30.91 -8.93 -11.51
CA LYS A 258 -30.78 -7.65 -12.23
C LYS A 258 -30.92 -6.48 -11.26
N VAL A 259 -29.91 -5.63 -11.24
CA VAL A 259 -29.91 -4.33 -10.55
C VAL A 259 -30.02 -3.23 -11.60
N SER A 260 -31.01 -2.36 -11.43
CA SER A 260 -31.37 -1.30 -12.36
C SER A 260 -31.43 0.05 -11.64
N ILE A 261 -30.81 1.06 -12.26
CA ILE A 261 -30.99 2.46 -11.92
C ILE A 261 -32.29 2.92 -12.59
N VAL A 262 -33.17 3.52 -11.80
CA VAL A 262 -34.46 4.03 -12.24
C VAL A 262 -34.62 5.52 -11.93
N LEU A 263 -35.55 6.17 -12.60
CA LEU A 263 -35.90 7.58 -12.45
C LEU A 263 -37.40 7.71 -12.15
N GLN A 264 -37.73 8.30 -11.01
CA GLN A 264 -39.10 8.63 -10.61
C GLN A 264 -39.35 10.13 -10.83
N GLU A 265 -40.41 10.47 -11.57
CA GLU A 265 -40.92 11.84 -11.68
C GLU A 265 -41.70 12.19 -10.40
N LEU A 266 -41.58 13.44 -9.92
CA LEU A 266 -42.18 13.93 -8.68
C LEU A 266 -43.03 15.18 -8.97
N GLN A 267 -44.00 15.47 -8.11
CA GLN A 267 -44.69 16.77 -8.11
C GLN A 267 -43.77 17.87 -7.57
N ASP A 268 -44.21 19.13 -7.64
CA ASP A 268 -43.47 20.30 -7.13
C ASP A 268 -43.15 20.23 -5.62
N ASP A 269 -43.81 19.31 -4.89
CA ASP A 269 -43.53 19.02 -3.48
C ASP A 269 -42.25 18.19 -3.25
N GLY A 270 -41.72 17.52 -4.27
CA GLY A 270 -40.58 16.61 -4.15
C GLY A 270 -40.84 15.35 -3.33
N ILE A 271 -42.10 15.02 -3.01
CA ILE A 271 -42.45 13.83 -2.19
C ILE A 271 -43.60 13.01 -2.75
N THR A 272 -44.36 13.51 -3.73
CA THR A 272 -45.45 12.76 -4.35
C THR A 272 -45.03 12.23 -5.73
N PRO A 273 -44.94 10.89 -5.93
CA PRO A 273 -44.63 10.28 -7.23
C PRO A 273 -45.65 10.59 -8.32
N VAL A 274 -45.14 10.82 -9.54
CA VAL A 274 -45.92 11.03 -10.78
C VAL A 274 -45.70 9.85 -11.72
N GLY A 275 -46.67 8.94 -11.76
CA GLY A 275 -46.61 7.73 -12.58
C GLY A 275 -45.54 6.72 -12.12
N SER A 276 -45.31 5.70 -12.94
CA SER A 276 -44.32 4.65 -12.66
C SER A 276 -42.88 5.10 -12.96
N PRO A 277 -41.88 4.59 -12.23
CA PRO A 277 -40.47 4.92 -12.48
C PRO A 277 -39.97 4.29 -13.80
N VAL A 278 -38.98 4.94 -14.41
CA VAL A 278 -38.39 4.56 -15.71
C VAL A 278 -37.00 3.97 -15.51
N GLU A 279 -36.73 2.78 -16.07
CA GLU A 279 -35.38 2.18 -16.09
C GLU A 279 -34.44 2.98 -17.01
N LEU A 280 -33.35 3.52 -16.46
CA LEU A 280 -32.34 4.26 -17.20
C LEU A 280 -31.15 3.39 -17.65
N LEU A 281 -30.67 2.54 -16.74
CA LEU A 281 -29.50 1.68 -16.90
C LEU A 281 -29.63 0.45 -16.01
N ARG A 282 -29.02 -0.67 -16.40
CA ARG A 282 -29.00 -1.94 -15.64
C ARG A 282 -27.63 -2.58 -15.70
N ASN A 283 -27.22 -3.25 -14.62
CA ASN A 283 -25.94 -3.94 -14.54
C ASN A 283 -25.74 -4.97 -15.67
N GLU A 284 -24.57 -4.93 -16.30
CA GLU A 284 -24.11 -5.89 -17.30
C GLU A 284 -22.93 -6.72 -16.75
N GLU A 285 -22.41 -7.67 -17.53
CA GLU A 285 -21.33 -8.56 -17.04
C GLU A 285 -20.04 -7.79 -16.70
N GLU A 286 -19.84 -6.61 -17.30
CA GLU A 286 -18.77 -5.65 -16.97
C GLU A 286 -19.02 -4.81 -15.70
N ASP A 287 -20.23 -4.82 -15.14
CA ASP A 287 -20.57 -4.20 -13.84
C ASP A 287 -20.62 -5.25 -12.71
N GLY A 288 -20.67 -6.53 -13.07
CA GLY A 288 -20.70 -7.64 -12.13
C GLY A 288 -21.98 -7.65 -11.25
N PRO A 289 -21.86 -7.70 -9.91
CA PRO A 289 -23.00 -7.96 -9.03
C PRO A 289 -24.07 -6.86 -9.00
N LEU A 290 -23.72 -5.59 -9.29
CA LEU A 290 -24.65 -4.45 -9.18
C LEU A 290 -24.12 -3.20 -9.89
N VAL A 291 -25.00 -2.21 -10.03
CA VAL A 291 -24.68 -0.79 -10.27
C VAL A 291 -25.36 0.05 -9.19
N GLU A 292 -24.72 1.12 -8.71
CA GLU A 292 -25.19 1.86 -7.54
C GLU A 292 -24.80 3.33 -7.50
N ALA A 293 -25.27 4.05 -6.48
CA ALA A 293 -25.03 5.49 -6.27
C ALA A 293 -25.21 6.35 -7.56
N PRO A 294 -26.42 6.36 -8.16
CA PRO A 294 -26.70 7.15 -9.35
C PRO A 294 -26.72 8.65 -9.02
N ASN A 295 -26.05 9.46 -9.85
CA ASN A 295 -26.15 10.93 -9.81
C ASN A 295 -26.27 11.48 -11.23
N ILE A 296 -27.16 12.46 -11.46
CA ILE A 296 -27.46 13.00 -12.79
C ILE A 296 -27.14 14.49 -12.83
N ILE A 297 -26.39 14.91 -13.85
CA ILE A 297 -26.26 16.31 -14.26
C ILE A 297 -26.68 16.48 -15.72
N ARG A 298 -26.95 17.72 -16.12
CA ARG A 298 -27.27 18.10 -17.50
C ARG A 298 -26.36 19.25 -17.94
N THR A 299 -25.73 19.12 -19.10
CA THR A 299 -24.90 20.19 -19.66
C THR A 299 -25.73 21.32 -20.25
N ASP A 300 -25.10 22.48 -20.42
CA ASP A 300 -25.56 23.57 -21.28
C ASP A 300 -25.87 23.09 -22.72
N GLN A 301 -25.02 22.19 -23.25
CA GLN A 301 -25.17 21.53 -24.55
C GLN A 301 -26.34 20.53 -24.64
N GLY A 302 -27.07 20.27 -23.54
CA GLY A 302 -28.26 19.41 -23.54
C GLY A 302 -28.00 17.90 -23.41
N TYR A 303 -26.79 17.50 -23.01
CA TYR A 303 -26.48 16.11 -22.67
C TYR A 303 -26.73 15.84 -21.18
N TYR A 304 -27.41 14.74 -20.88
CA TYR A 304 -27.58 14.20 -19.54
C TYR A 304 -26.47 13.19 -19.28
N TYR A 305 -25.73 13.38 -18.19
CA TYR A 305 -24.71 12.45 -17.72
C TYR A 305 -25.20 11.78 -16.44
N LEU A 306 -25.32 10.46 -16.47
CA LEU A 306 -25.60 9.59 -15.34
C LEU A 306 -24.26 9.01 -14.85
N PHE A 307 -23.78 9.47 -13.71
CA PHE A 307 -22.69 8.83 -12.97
C PHE A 307 -23.26 7.71 -12.11
N PHE A 308 -22.50 6.63 -11.95
CA PHE A 308 -22.86 5.49 -11.11
C PHE A 308 -21.61 4.71 -10.73
N SER A 309 -21.62 4.00 -9.61
CA SER A 309 -20.60 3.01 -9.26
C SER A 309 -20.95 1.63 -9.77
N SER A 310 -19.94 0.81 -10.10
CA SER A 310 -20.12 -0.59 -10.47
C SER A 310 -19.32 -1.52 -9.56
N HIS A 311 -19.64 -2.82 -9.62
CA HIS A 311 -19.14 -3.84 -8.69
C HIS A 311 -19.53 -3.58 -7.22
N CYS A 312 -19.12 -4.47 -6.31
CA CYS A 312 -19.45 -4.35 -4.89
C CYS A 312 -18.45 -3.45 -4.15
N PHE A 313 -18.91 -2.60 -3.25
CA PHE A 313 -18.08 -1.62 -2.52
C PHE A 313 -16.93 -2.20 -1.69
N THR A 314 -17.00 -3.47 -1.28
CA THR A 314 -15.92 -4.18 -0.58
C THR A 314 -14.84 -4.74 -1.51
N SER A 315 -15.05 -4.66 -2.82
CA SER A 315 -14.18 -5.21 -3.85
C SER A 315 -13.16 -4.16 -4.34
N PRO A 316 -11.89 -4.52 -4.60
CA PRO A 316 -10.95 -3.62 -5.27
C PRO A 316 -11.37 -3.30 -6.72
N LYS A 317 -12.38 -4.00 -7.27
CA LYS A 317 -12.96 -3.66 -8.56
C LYS A 317 -13.92 -2.48 -8.53
N TYR A 318 -14.37 -2.04 -7.36
CA TYR A 318 -15.33 -0.94 -7.23
C TYR A 318 -14.78 0.33 -7.87
N ASP A 319 -15.60 0.97 -8.71
CA ASP A 319 -15.23 2.11 -9.54
C ASP A 319 -16.33 3.18 -9.62
N VAL A 320 -16.00 4.33 -10.20
CA VAL A 320 -16.98 5.31 -10.71
C VAL A 320 -17.03 5.16 -12.23
N LYS A 321 -18.20 4.90 -12.80
CA LYS A 321 -18.49 4.92 -14.25
C LYS A 321 -19.43 6.09 -14.58
N TYR A 322 -19.59 6.36 -15.88
CA TYR A 322 -20.65 7.23 -16.37
C TYR A 322 -21.26 6.69 -17.66
N ALA A 323 -22.50 7.10 -17.91
CA ALA A 323 -23.19 6.94 -19.18
C ALA A 323 -23.87 8.27 -19.57
N TYR A 324 -24.06 8.50 -20.87
CA TYR A 324 -24.64 9.74 -21.38
C TYR A 324 -25.81 9.51 -22.33
N SER A 325 -26.70 10.50 -22.41
CA SER A 325 -27.82 10.55 -23.36
C SER A 325 -28.17 12.00 -23.72
N THR A 326 -28.88 12.21 -24.83
CA THR A 326 -29.55 13.47 -25.17
C THR A 326 -30.98 13.56 -24.62
N SER A 327 -31.40 12.55 -23.84
CA SER A 327 -32.73 12.42 -23.24
C SER A 327 -32.60 11.97 -21.78
N LEU A 328 -33.25 12.66 -20.85
CA LEU A 328 -33.27 12.32 -19.42
C LEU A 328 -33.82 10.90 -19.16
N LYS A 329 -34.74 10.42 -20.02
CA LYS A 329 -35.34 9.08 -19.94
C LYS A 329 -34.60 8.06 -20.81
N GLY A 330 -33.37 8.38 -21.23
CA GLY A 330 -32.50 7.52 -22.03
C GLY A 330 -32.92 7.41 -23.51
N PRO A 331 -32.35 6.43 -24.25
CA PRO A 331 -31.40 5.42 -23.77
C PRO A 331 -30.03 6.01 -23.42
N TYR A 332 -29.37 5.47 -22.39
CA TYR A 332 -28.04 5.87 -21.97
C TYR A 332 -26.95 4.98 -22.60
N LYS A 333 -25.85 5.61 -23.03
CA LYS A 333 -24.66 4.95 -23.60
C LYS A 333 -23.51 5.03 -22.59
N ARG A 334 -22.96 3.89 -22.15
CA ARG A 334 -21.81 3.82 -21.25
C ARG A 334 -20.55 4.44 -21.87
N ALA A 335 -19.69 5.00 -21.02
CA ALA A 335 -18.31 5.32 -21.36
C ALA A 335 -17.46 4.04 -21.52
N PRO A 336 -16.42 4.03 -22.37
CA PRO A 336 -15.56 2.86 -22.59
C PRO A 336 -14.48 2.65 -21.50
N ARG A 337 -14.37 3.58 -20.55
CA ARG A 337 -13.47 3.54 -19.38
C ARG A 337 -14.29 4.01 -18.16
N ALA A 338 -14.03 3.43 -16.99
CA ALA A 338 -14.45 4.02 -15.73
C ALA A 338 -13.83 5.42 -15.56
N LEU A 339 -14.58 6.36 -14.97
CA LEU A 339 -14.11 7.72 -14.68
C LEU A 339 -12.99 7.72 -13.65
N VAL A 340 -13.10 6.87 -12.62
CA VAL A 340 -12.03 6.63 -11.62
C VAL A 340 -12.13 5.17 -11.19
N LYS A 341 -11.04 4.40 -11.32
CA LYS A 341 -10.93 3.00 -10.86
C LYS A 341 -9.79 2.84 -9.85
N THR A 342 -9.75 1.71 -9.13
CA THR A 342 -8.61 1.35 -8.27
C THR A 342 -7.31 1.36 -9.07
N GLY A 343 -6.30 2.05 -8.55
CA GLY A 343 -5.02 2.32 -9.22
C GLY A 343 -4.89 3.78 -9.67
N ASP A 344 -5.97 4.38 -10.21
CA ASP A 344 -5.98 5.79 -10.62
C ASP A 344 -5.67 6.68 -9.40
N PHE A 345 -4.68 7.57 -9.51
CA PHE A 345 -4.17 8.40 -8.38
C PHE A 345 -3.84 7.62 -7.08
N ASN A 346 -3.45 6.35 -7.19
CA ASN A 346 -3.23 5.42 -6.08
C ASN A 346 -4.47 5.21 -5.17
N LEU A 347 -5.67 5.34 -5.73
CA LEU A 347 -6.92 5.11 -5.02
C LEU A 347 -7.30 3.62 -4.96
N THR A 348 -8.10 3.24 -3.97
CA THR A 348 -8.65 1.88 -3.82
C THR A 348 -10.14 1.95 -3.55
N SER A 349 -10.93 1.22 -4.34
CA SER A 349 -12.40 1.18 -4.32
C SER A 349 -13.04 2.58 -4.31
N PRO A 350 -12.75 3.47 -5.28
CA PRO A 350 -13.46 4.73 -5.45
C PRO A 350 -14.92 4.49 -5.85
N GLY A 351 -15.86 5.30 -5.34
CA GLY A 351 -17.27 5.25 -5.74
C GLY A 351 -18.16 6.25 -5.00
N GLY A 352 -19.47 6.13 -5.20
CA GLY A 352 -20.47 7.02 -4.59
C GLY A 352 -20.25 8.49 -4.95
N ALA A 353 -20.35 8.80 -6.24
CA ALA A 353 -19.92 10.08 -6.80
C ALA A 353 -21.10 11.07 -6.98
N THR A 354 -21.00 12.22 -6.33
CA THR A 354 -21.93 13.35 -6.47
C THR A 354 -21.22 14.51 -7.16
N VAL A 355 -21.79 14.99 -8.26
CA VAL A 355 -21.20 16.04 -9.09
C VAL A 355 -21.92 17.36 -8.86
N ALA A 356 -21.17 18.47 -8.88
CA ALA A 356 -21.78 19.80 -8.82
C ALA A 356 -22.71 20.05 -10.03
N PRO A 357 -23.84 20.76 -9.89
CA PRO A 357 -24.75 21.00 -11.02
C PRO A 357 -24.14 21.76 -12.21
N ASP A 358 -23.03 22.46 -12.01
CA ASP A 358 -22.24 23.13 -13.06
C ASP A 358 -21.12 22.25 -13.66
N GLY A 359 -20.94 21.02 -13.15
CA GLY A 359 -19.88 20.07 -13.53
C GLY A 359 -18.46 20.51 -13.17
N THR A 360 -18.28 21.60 -12.41
CA THR A 360 -16.93 22.18 -12.18
C THR A 360 -16.07 21.36 -11.22
N PHE A 361 -16.68 20.49 -10.41
CA PHE A 361 -15.99 19.54 -9.53
C PHE A 361 -16.96 18.41 -9.13
N MET A 362 -16.42 17.35 -8.55
CA MET A 362 -17.18 16.24 -7.97
C MET A 362 -16.60 15.82 -6.62
N ILE A 363 -17.44 15.24 -5.77
CA ILE A 363 -17.02 14.54 -4.55
C ILE A 363 -17.41 13.07 -4.67
N PHE A 364 -16.55 12.19 -4.17
CA PHE A 364 -16.77 10.74 -4.13
C PHE A 364 -16.00 10.16 -2.95
N HIS A 365 -16.19 8.89 -2.60
CA HIS A 365 -15.40 8.25 -1.55
C HIS A 365 -14.46 7.17 -2.08
N ALA A 366 -13.36 6.94 -1.37
CA ALA A 366 -12.49 5.78 -1.56
C ALA A 366 -12.01 5.23 -0.21
N ASN A 367 -11.36 4.07 -0.22
CA ASN A 367 -10.85 3.44 0.99
C ASN A 367 -9.56 4.12 1.47
N CYS A 368 -9.57 4.65 2.70
CA CYS A 368 -8.38 5.06 3.44
C CYS A 368 -8.39 4.28 4.76
N ALA A 369 -7.56 3.23 4.83
CA ALA A 369 -7.63 2.25 5.91
C ALA A 369 -7.56 2.91 7.30
N PRO A 370 -8.43 2.55 8.26
CA PRO A 370 -9.41 1.44 8.22
C PRO A 370 -10.85 1.80 7.76
N LYS A 371 -11.09 2.95 7.09
CA LYS A 371 -12.45 3.40 6.70
C LYS A 371 -12.52 3.93 5.25
N ARG A 372 -13.58 4.65 4.89
CA ARG A 372 -13.74 5.36 3.61
C ARG A 372 -13.75 6.87 3.85
N CYS A 373 -13.16 7.65 2.95
CA CYS A 373 -13.07 9.11 3.08
C CYS A 373 -13.60 9.80 1.83
N ILE A 374 -14.16 11.00 1.97
CA ILE A 374 -14.44 11.85 0.80
C ILE A 374 -13.13 12.30 0.18
N LEU A 375 -13.07 12.20 -1.14
CA LEU A 375 -12.12 12.82 -2.04
C LEU A 375 -12.87 13.79 -2.97
N LYS A 376 -12.21 14.86 -3.36
CA LYS A 376 -12.72 15.84 -4.32
C LYS A 376 -11.86 15.83 -5.58
N ALA A 377 -12.50 15.59 -6.72
CA ALA A 377 -11.89 15.87 -8.03
C ALA A 377 -12.36 17.24 -8.55
N ILE A 378 -11.48 17.95 -9.26
CA ILE A 378 -11.74 19.26 -9.85
C ILE A 378 -11.80 19.11 -11.36
N GLY A 379 -12.70 19.84 -12.02
CA GLY A 379 -12.74 19.97 -13.47
C GLY A 379 -13.18 18.70 -14.18
N LEU A 380 -14.47 18.60 -14.45
CA LEU A 380 -14.92 17.88 -15.64
C LEU A 380 -14.85 18.85 -16.84
N TRP A 381 -15.04 18.32 -18.05
CA TRP A 381 -15.04 19.03 -19.35
C TRP A 381 -13.69 19.36 -20.00
N ARG A 382 -13.34 18.55 -21.02
CA ARG A 382 -12.76 19.08 -22.26
C ARG A 382 -13.22 18.25 -23.47
N GLN A 383 -13.89 18.94 -24.40
CA GLN A 383 -14.42 18.43 -25.69
C GLN A 383 -15.63 17.48 -25.61
N SER A 384 -16.32 17.32 -26.74
CA SER A 384 -17.78 17.19 -26.81
C SER A 384 -18.37 15.78 -26.79
N GLU A 385 -17.56 14.72 -26.67
CA GLU A 385 -18.05 13.32 -26.65
C GLU A 385 -17.46 12.46 -25.51
N SER A 386 -16.61 13.05 -24.65
CA SER A 386 -15.88 12.34 -23.59
C SER A 386 -15.64 13.25 -22.37
N ILE A 387 -16.00 12.78 -21.18
CA ILE A 387 -15.51 13.35 -19.93
C ILE A 387 -14.15 12.70 -19.61
N THR A 388 -13.10 13.53 -19.62
CA THR A 388 -11.86 13.31 -18.88
C THR A 388 -11.89 14.23 -17.66
N ALA A 389 -11.43 13.76 -16.51
CA ALA A 389 -11.22 14.63 -15.36
C ALA A 389 -9.91 15.41 -15.55
N SER A 390 -9.93 16.74 -15.37
CA SER A 390 -8.81 17.65 -15.68
C SER A 390 -8.77 18.78 -14.67
N PHE A 391 -7.87 18.67 -13.71
CA PHE A 391 -7.96 19.33 -12.42
C PHE A 391 -7.05 20.56 -12.45
N THR A 392 -7.61 21.73 -12.17
CA THR A 392 -6.84 22.98 -12.20
C THR A 392 -7.18 23.87 -11.01
N THR A 393 -6.14 24.44 -10.40
CA THR A 393 -6.24 25.13 -9.11
C THR A 393 -6.53 26.62 -9.25
N ALA A 394 -7.81 26.99 -9.18
CA ALA A 394 -8.19 28.33 -8.79
C ALA A 394 -8.08 28.53 -7.27
N GLY A 395 -7.75 29.73 -6.81
CA GLY A 395 -7.68 30.05 -5.40
C GLY A 395 -7.85 31.53 -5.09
N ASN A 396 -8.33 31.82 -3.87
CA ASN A 396 -7.88 32.98 -3.14
C ASN A 396 -8.13 32.84 -1.62
N ARG A 397 -7.45 33.73 -0.89
CA ARG A 397 -7.36 33.88 0.56
C ARG A 397 -8.73 33.96 1.27
N PHE A 398 -8.81 33.48 2.51
CA PHE A 398 -9.10 34.32 3.69
C PHE A 398 -8.56 33.67 4.99
N GLN A 399 -8.77 34.28 6.15
CA GLN A 399 -7.86 34.19 7.31
C GLN A 399 -8.61 34.32 8.66
N ILE A 400 -7.94 33.93 9.77
CA ILE A 400 -8.09 34.39 11.19
C ILE A 400 -8.70 33.41 12.24
N SER A 401 -8.05 33.42 13.42
CA SER A 401 -8.45 33.00 14.79
C SER A 401 -8.69 31.53 15.13
N THR A 402 -7.76 31.01 15.93
CA THR A 402 -7.89 29.86 16.85
C THR A 402 -8.67 30.21 18.13
N LEU A 403 -9.14 29.20 18.87
CA LEU A 403 -9.28 29.27 20.34
C LEU A 403 -9.16 27.87 21.00
N ASN A 404 -8.87 27.84 22.30
CA ASN A 404 -8.16 26.75 22.98
C ASN A 404 -8.99 25.50 23.36
N ARG A 405 -8.33 24.33 23.32
CA ARG A 405 -8.69 23.11 24.09
C ARG A 405 -8.37 23.26 25.58
N ARG A 406 -9.07 22.52 26.45
CA ARG A 406 -8.47 21.82 27.61
C ARG A 406 -9.14 20.45 27.86
N PRO A 407 -8.47 19.47 28.52
CA PRO A 407 -8.81 18.05 28.37
C PRO A 407 -9.01 17.27 29.70
N LEU A 408 -9.09 15.94 29.57
CA LEU A 408 -8.95 14.88 30.60
C LEU A 408 -10.19 14.56 31.47
N HIS A 409 -10.57 13.27 31.46
CA HIS A 409 -10.31 12.41 32.62
C HIS A 409 -10.13 10.93 32.19
N SER A 410 -9.45 10.15 33.02
CA SER A 410 -9.06 8.76 32.79
C SER A 410 -9.81 7.78 33.71
N ALA A 411 -9.98 6.53 33.26
CA ALA A 411 -10.42 5.41 34.10
C ALA A 411 -9.62 4.13 33.72
N PRO A 412 -9.23 3.27 34.69
CA PRO A 412 -8.31 2.15 34.45
C PRO A 412 -9.00 0.80 34.20
N ALA A 413 -8.21 -0.16 33.69
CA ALA A 413 -8.66 -1.52 33.38
C ALA A 413 -8.97 -2.38 34.63
N ARG A 414 -9.77 -3.43 34.44
CA ARG A 414 -10.07 -4.45 35.47
C ARG A 414 -9.91 -5.85 34.88
N LYS A 415 -9.22 -6.75 35.59
CA LYS A 415 -8.97 -8.14 35.15
C LYS A 415 -10.05 -9.11 35.66
N THR A 416 -10.41 -10.04 34.79
CA THR A 416 -10.82 -11.45 35.03
C THR A 416 -11.60 -11.82 36.31
N GLN A 417 -12.76 -12.46 36.11
CA GLN A 417 -12.99 -13.79 36.71
C GLN A 417 -13.98 -14.60 35.86
N THR A 418 -13.75 -15.90 35.73
CA THR A 418 -14.64 -16.86 35.08
C THR A 418 -15.64 -17.43 36.09
N ALA A 419 -16.91 -17.52 35.71
CA ALA A 419 -17.94 -18.21 36.48
C ALA A 419 -18.88 -18.94 35.51
N THR A 420 -19.00 -20.26 35.66
CA THR A 420 -19.96 -21.09 34.92
C THR A 420 -21.34 -20.98 35.54
N ALA A 421 -22.33 -20.53 34.78
CA ALA A 421 -23.73 -20.58 35.16
C ALA A 421 -24.56 -21.08 33.97
N GLU A 422 -25.26 -22.20 34.15
CA GLU A 422 -26.17 -22.72 33.13
C GLU A 422 -27.43 -21.86 33.08
N GLY A 423 -27.65 -21.21 31.94
CA GLY A 423 -28.84 -20.40 31.65
C GLY A 423 -29.66 -20.99 30.49
N PRO A 424 -30.92 -20.56 30.31
CA PRO A 424 -31.77 -21.04 29.21
C PRO A 424 -31.10 -20.75 27.86
N SER A 425 -31.15 -21.72 26.95
CA SER A 425 -30.24 -21.79 25.79
C SER A 425 -30.18 -20.50 24.98
N ALA A 426 -29.05 -19.80 25.10
CA ALA A 426 -28.64 -18.81 24.12
C ALA A 426 -28.65 -19.50 22.75
N ARG A 427 -29.29 -18.88 21.76
CA ARG A 427 -29.22 -19.37 20.38
C ARG A 427 -27.79 -19.14 19.91
N ASP A 428 -27.06 -20.22 19.67
CA ASP A 428 -25.71 -20.17 19.11
C ASP A 428 -25.70 -19.28 17.86
N SER A 429 -24.63 -18.50 17.72
CA SER A 429 -24.50 -17.61 16.57
C SER A 429 -24.56 -18.42 15.27
N SER A 430 -25.40 -17.96 14.32
CA SER A 430 -25.57 -18.60 13.01
C SER A 430 -24.25 -18.80 12.24
N ASN A 431 -23.21 -18.05 12.59
CA ASN A 431 -21.82 -18.39 12.35
C ASN A 431 -21.10 -18.34 13.71
N PRO A 432 -20.57 -19.45 14.26
CA PRO A 432 -19.77 -19.39 15.49
C PRO A 432 -18.52 -18.55 15.26
N ALA A 433 -17.95 -18.00 16.33
CA ALA A 433 -16.68 -17.27 16.24
C ALA A 433 -15.58 -18.20 15.69
N LEU A 434 -14.75 -17.67 14.80
CA LEU A 434 -13.56 -18.38 14.32
C LEU A 434 -12.60 -18.59 15.51
N SER A 435 -12.09 -19.81 15.64
CA SER A 435 -10.86 -20.04 16.41
C SER A 435 -9.66 -19.55 15.60
N PHE A 436 -8.57 -19.21 16.28
CA PHE A 436 -7.35 -18.72 15.64
C PHE A 436 -6.12 -19.59 16.02
N PRO A 437 -6.05 -20.88 15.61
CA PRO A 437 -4.95 -21.77 16.00
C PRO A 437 -3.54 -21.27 15.65
N CYS A 438 -3.39 -20.35 14.69
CA CYS A 438 -2.12 -19.68 14.42
C CYS A 438 -1.72 -18.67 15.52
N LEU A 439 -2.68 -17.91 16.06
CA LEU A 439 -2.45 -17.02 17.19
C LEU A 439 -2.24 -17.83 18.46
N ASP A 440 -3.08 -18.86 18.70
CA ASP A 440 -2.90 -19.80 19.81
C ASP A 440 -1.51 -20.45 19.77
N ALA A 441 -1.02 -20.84 18.58
CA ALA A 441 0.33 -21.39 18.41
C ALA A 441 1.43 -20.34 18.59
N GLN A 442 1.23 -19.09 18.14
CA GLN A 442 2.19 -17.99 18.34
C GLN A 442 2.31 -17.59 19.81
N GLU A 443 1.19 -17.58 20.55
CA GLU A 443 1.16 -17.40 22.00
C GLU A 443 1.81 -18.59 22.72
N ALA A 444 1.51 -19.84 22.32
CA ALA A 444 2.13 -21.04 22.88
C ALA A 444 3.65 -21.07 22.67
N LYS A 445 4.15 -20.70 21.48
CA LYS A 445 5.60 -20.53 21.24
C LYS A 445 6.18 -19.39 22.07
N SER A 446 5.47 -18.26 22.16
CA SER A 446 5.83 -17.15 23.06
C SER A 446 5.94 -17.56 24.52
N ALA A 447 5.12 -18.54 24.98
CA ALA A 447 5.18 -19.11 26.31
C ALA A 447 6.28 -20.18 26.46
N LEU A 448 6.56 -20.98 25.43
CA LEU A 448 7.70 -21.92 25.40
C LEU A 448 9.05 -21.18 25.44
N LEU A 449 9.14 -20.02 24.79
CA LEU A 449 10.27 -19.11 24.94
C LEU A 449 10.36 -18.59 26.38
N SER A 450 9.24 -18.21 27.00
CA SER A 450 9.18 -17.81 28.41
C SER A 450 9.55 -18.93 29.40
N ALA A 451 9.43 -20.20 29.01
CA ALA A 451 9.86 -21.33 29.84
C ALA A 451 11.37 -21.53 29.72
N ARG A 452 11.89 -21.58 28.49
CA ARG A 452 13.34 -21.69 28.21
C ARG A 452 14.14 -20.51 28.78
N SER A 453 13.58 -19.30 28.73
CA SER A 453 14.20 -18.08 29.23
C SER A 453 14.53 -18.13 30.73
N ILE A 454 13.87 -19.02 31.49
CA ILE A 454 14.08 -19.23 32.92
C ILE A 454 15.16 -20.30 33.19
N GLU A 455 15.39 -21.24 32.26
CA GLU A 455 16.34 -22.35 32.44
C GLU A 455 17.76 -22.05 31.93
N SER A 456 17.90 -21.33 30.82
CA SER A 456 19.20 -21.06 30.18
C SER A 456 19.67 -19.59 30.27
N GLY A 457 18.93 -18.75 30.99
CA GLY A 457 18.96 -17.31 30.81
C GLY A 457 18.07 -16.86 29.63
N PRO A 458 17.59 -15.60 29.64
CA PRO A 458 16.43 -15.21 28.84
C PRO A 458 16.64 -14.98 27.34
N GLU A 459 17.85 -14.60 26.93
CA GLU A 459 18.13 -14.11 25.57
C GLU A 459 18.88 -15.14 24.72
N PRO A 460 18.61 -15.22 23.39
CA PRO A 460 19.45 -15.97 22.46
C PRO A 460 20.88 -15.42 22.42
N SER A 461 21.88 -16.30 22.27
CA SER A 461 23.19 -15.85 21.81
C SER A 461 23.13 -15.62 20.30
N TYR A 462 23.13 -14.35 19.90
CA TYR A 462 23.06 -13.96 18.48
C TYR A 462 24.34 -14.33 17.70
N THR A 463 25.49 -14.52 18.37
CA THR A 463 26.81 -14.78 17.74
C THR A 463 26.77 -15.90 16.70
N THR A 464 27.10 -15.61 15.43
CA THR A 464 27.02 -16.60 14.34
C THR A 464 28.03 -17.76 14.49
N GLY A 465 29.13 -17.53 15.20
CA GLY A 465 30.15 -18.52 15.57
C GLY A 465 31.37 -17.84 16.20
N GLN A 466 32.53 -18.50 16.13
CA GLN A 466 33.81 -17.87 16.46
C GLN A 466 34.10 -16.72 15.49
N HIS A 467 34.71 -15.66 16.01
CA HIS A 467 35.11 -14.44 15.32
C HIS A 467 36.30 -13.82 16.06
N GLU A 468 37.08 -12.97 15.41
CA GLU A 468 38.09 -12.14 16.07
C GLU A 468 37.40 -10.90 16.68
N ASN A 469 37.94 -10.36 17.76
CA ASN A 469 37.45 -9.12 18.37
C ASN A 469 38.59 -8.11 18.51
N PHE A 470 38.34 -6.88 18.08
CA PHE A 470 39.19 -5.72 18.33
C PHE A 470 38.53 -4.83 19.38
N HIS A 471 39.15 -4.75 20.55
CA HIS A 471 38.77 -3.84 21.62
C HIS A 471 39.50 -2.49 21.48
N CYS A 472 38.79 -1.39 21.71
CA CYS A 472 39.32 -0.03 21.58
C CYS A 472 39.00 0.78 22.84
N GLU A 473 40.04 1.12 23.61
CA GLU A 473 39.96 1.98 24.81
C GLU A 473 39.85 3.49 24.45
N GLU A 474 39.89 3.89 23.17
CA GLU A 474 39.66 5.27 22.76
C GLU A 474 38.16 5.59 22.66
N PRO A 475 37.64 6.62 23.36
CA PRO A 475 36.23 6.94 23.32
C PRO A 475 35.73 7.36 21.92
N LEU A 476 34.68 6.69 21.43
CA LEU A 476 34.02 7.05 20.17
C LEU A 476 32.90 8.07 20.44
N LEU A 477 33.13 9.31 20.02
CA LEU A 477 32.11 10.37 20.02
C LEU A 477 31.16 10.18 18.83
N LEU A 478 29.84 10.21 19.06
CA LEU A 478 28.81 9.91 18.06
C LEU A 478 28.10 11.18 17.54
N ASP A 479 27.62 11.16 16.29
CA ASP A 479 27.20 12.38 15.56
C ASP A 479 25.96 13.09 16.14
N TRP A 480 25.04 12.34 16.75
CA TRP A 480 23.86 12.90 17.43
C TRP A 480 24.09 13.09 18.93
N GLY A 481 25.35 13.04 19.37
CA GLY A 481 25.76 13.10 20.76
C GLY A 481 25.67 11.75 21.47
N GLY A 482 26.32 11.68 22.62
CA GLY A 482 26.65 10.43 23.29
C GLY A 482 28.05 9.94 22.93
N VAL A 483 28.56 9.03 23.74
CA VAL A 483 29.93 8.49 23.67
C VAL A 483 29.89 7.02 24.03
N LEU A 484 30.61 6.18 23.28
CA LEU A 484 31.02 4.87 23.74
C LEU A 484 32.41 5.05 24.38
N PRO A 485 32.58 4.87 25.71
CA PRO A 485 33.86 5.14 26.39
C PRO A 485 35.00 4.25 25.89
N GLU A 486 34.63 3.02 25.56
CA GLU A 486 35.40 1.94 24.95
C GLU A 486 34.42 1.17 24.04
N PHE A 487 34.92 0.45 23.04
CA PHE A 487 34.07 -0.37 22.16
C PHE A 487 34.82 -1.55 21.54
N ASP A 488 34.05 -2.57 21.18
CA ASP A 488 34.45 -3.81 20.52
C ASP A 488 33.99 -3.82 19.06
N ILE A 489 34.82 -4.37 18.18
CA ILE A 489 34.45 -4.74 16.81
C ILE A 489 34.75 -6.23 16.60
N ALA A 490 33.69 -7.01 16.42
CA ALA A 490 33.78 -8.37 15.90
C ALA A 490 34.07 -8.35 14.40
N TYR A 491 35.10 -9.07 13.97
CA TYR A 491 35.50 -9.17 12.58
C TYR A 491 36.04 -10.57 12.24
N GLU A 492 36.07 -10.89 10.95
CA GLU A 492 36.66 -12.10 10.39
C GLU A 492 37.47 -11.75 9.13
N THR A 493 38.48 -12.56 8.80
CA THR A 493 39.39 -12.30 7.68
C THR A 493 39.66 -13.53 6.81
N TRP A 494 39.93 -13.32 5.52
CA TRP A 494 40.26 -14.37 4.56
C TRP A 494 41.35 -13.92 3.57
N GLY A 495 42.23 -14.84 3.18
CA GLY A 495 43.42 -14.55 2.38
C GLY A 495 44.62 -14.15 3.23
N GLN A 496 45.66 -13.59 2.61
CA GLN A 496 46.89 -13.17 3.31
C GLN A 496 47.19 -11.69 3.05
N LEU A 497 47.41 -10.93 4.13
CA LEU A 497 47.86 -9.55 4.06
C LEU A 497 49.31 -9.49 3.56
N ASN A 498 49.58 -8.71 2.53
CA ASN A 498 50.93 -8.54 1.97
C ASN A 498 51.83 -7.67 2.87
N ALA A 499 53.15 -7.73 2.64
CA ALA A 499 54.16 -7.11 3.52
C ALA A 499 54.04 -5.57 3.62
N ASP A 500 53.56 -4.92 2.56
CA ASP A 500 53.26 -3.49 2.47
C ASP A 500 51.80 -3.15 2.82
N LYS A 501 50.99 -4.15 3.17
CA LYS A 501 49.57 -4.06 3.58
C LYS A 501 48.62 -3.41 2.57
N SER A 502 49.02 -3.35 1.30
CA SER A 502 48.29 -2.70 0.20
C SER A 502 47.17 -3.55 -0.43
N ASN A 503 47.06 -4.84 -0.11
CA ASN A 503 46.05 -5.74 -0.69
C ASN A 503 44.76 -5.92 0.16
N ALA A 504 44.57 -5.12 1.20
CA ALA A 504 43.43 -5.23 2.11
C ALA A 504 42.12 -4.73 1.48
N ILE A 505 41.03 -5.50 1.60
CA ILE A 505 39.68 -5.12 1.21
C ILE A 505 38.77 -5.11 2.44
N LEU A 506 38.11 -3.99 2.71
CA LEU A 506 37.07 -3.91 3.74
C LEU A 506 35.71 -4.23 3.10
N LEU A 507 35.06 -5.27 3.62
CA LEU A 507 33.71 -5.69 3.25
C LEU A 507 32.70 -5.19 4.29
N HIS A 508 31.81 -4.30 3.85
CA HIS A 508 30.74 -3.74 4.68
C HIS A 508 29.45 -4.56 4.53
N THR A 509 28.82 -4.89 5.65
CA THR A 509 27.63 -5.75 5.72
C THR A 509 26.32 -5.02 5.40
N GLY A 510 25.31 -5.78 4.96
CA GLY A 510 23.91 -5.34 5.01
C GLY A 510 23.36 -5.37 6.45
N LEU A 511 22.22 -4.72 6.70
CA LEU A 511 21.64 -4.52 8.05
C LEU A 511 21.61 -5.79 8.93
N SER A 512 21.25 -6.94 8.35
CA SER A 512 21.07 -8.20 9.09
C SER A 512 22.19 -9.23 8.90
N ALA A 513 23.42 -8.80 8.60
CA ALA A 513 24.55 -9.67 8.34
C ALA A 513 25.71 -9.42 9.32
N SER A 514 26.32 -10.51 9.81
CA SER A 514 27.46 -10.48 10.73
C SER A 514 28.81 -10.35 10.00
N SER A 515 29.91 -10.34 10.76
CA SER A 515 31.27 -10.54 10.25
C SER A 515 31.37 -11.76 9.32
N HIS A 516 30.58 -12.81 9.54
CA HIS A 516 30.73 -14.13 8.95
C HIS A 516 30.29 -14.21 7.48
N ALA A 517 31.09 -13.62 6.60
CA ALA A 517 30.85 -13.58 5.16
C ALA A 517 31.23 -14.88 4.44
N HIS A 518 32.19 -15.66 4.96
CA HIS A 518 32.59 -16.97 4.44
C HIS A 518 33.06 -17.90 5.57
N SER A 519 32.91 -19.21 5.37
CA SER A 519 33.43 -20.26 6.26
C SER A 519 34.92 -20.11 6.60
N THR A 520 35.29 -20.53 7.81
CA THR A 520 36.68 -20.59 8.30
C THR A 520 36.91 -21.93 9.03
N GLU A 521 38.16 -22.26 9.37
CA GLU A 521 38.45 -23.46 10.18
C GLU A 521 37.85 -23.37 11.59
N SER A 522 37.80 -22.16 12.18
CA SER A 522 37.20 -21.90 13.50
C SER A 522 35.67 -21.77 13.47
N ASN A 523 35.10 -21.43 12.32
CA ASN A 523 33.66 -21.32 12.09
C ASN A 523 33.29 -21.93 10.71
N PRO A 524 33.15 -23.26 10.60
CA PRO A 524 32.97 -23.96 9.32
C PRO A 524 31.53 -23.91 8.78
N LYS A 525 30.69 -23.00 9.28
CA LYS A 525 29.36 -22.76 8.71
C LYS A 525 29.50 -21.98 7.39
N PRO A 526 28.55 -22.12 6.44
CA PRO A 526 28.51 -21.23 5.28
C PRO A 526 28.20 -19.79 5.69
N GLY A 527 29.05 -18.84 5.29
CA GLY A 527 28.84 -17.42 5.54
C GLY A 527 27.83 -16.78 4.57
N TRP A 528 27.41 -15.54 4.87
CA TRP A 528 26.36 -14.87 4.08
C TRP A 528 26.76 -14.54 2.63
N TRP A 529 28.06 -14.57 2.32
CA TRP A 529 28.62 -14.39 0.97
C TRP A 529 29.57 -15.54 0.56
N GLU A 530 29.34 -16.75 1.08
CA GLU A 530 30.15 -17.97 0.89
C GLU A 530 30.61 -18.22 -0.57
N LYS A 531 29.77 -17.86 -1.55
CA LYS A 531 30.08 -18.08 -2.97
C LYS A 531 31.00 -17.02 -3.58
N PHE A 532 31.09 -15.84 -2.98
CA PHE A 532 31.79 -14.68 -3.50
C PHE A 532 33.25 -14.58 -3.02
N ILE A 533 33.58 -15.07 -1.82
CA ILE A 533 34.91 -14.96 -1.19
C ILE A 533 35.67 -16.28 -1.28
N GLY A 534 36.96 -16.25 -1.60
CA GLY A 534 37.86 -17.43 -1.55
C GLY A 534 38.75 -17.60 -2.80
N PRO A 535 39.50 -18.71 -2.90
CA PRO A 535 40.43 -18.96 -4.01
C PRO A 535 39.73 -18.92 -5.37
N GLY A 536 40.25 -18.14 -6.31
CA GLY A 536 39.68 -17.98 -7.65
C GLY A 536 38.26 -17.38 -7.74
N LYS A 537 37.62 -16.97 -6.63
CA LYS A 537 36.27 -16.38 -6.57
C LYS A 537 36.31 -14.84 -6.73
N PRO A 538 35.16 -14.14 -6.87
CA PRO A 538 35.10 -12.67 -7.05
C PRO A 538 35.92 -11.83 -6.08
N LEU A 539 35.83 -12.11 -4.77
CA LEU A 539 36.74 -11.60 -3.75
C LEU A 539 37.85 -12.63 -3.55
N ASN A 540 38.82 -12.59 -4.46
CA ASN A 540 39.86 -13.62 -4.58
C ASN A 540 40.88 -13.54 -3.42
N THR A 541 40.86 -14.52 -2.52
CA THR A 541 41.75 -14.61 -1.35
C THR A 541 43.19 -15.00 -1.70
N ASP A 542 43.45 -15.47 -2.93
CA ASP A 542 44.81 -15.69 -3.46
C ASP A 542 45.52 -14.36 -3.78
N LYS A 543 44.79 -13.23 -3.71
CA LYS A 543 45.27 -11.89 -4.06
C LYS A 543 45.02 -10.86 -2.98
N TYR A 544 43.85 -10.91 -2.34
CA TYR A 544 43.37 -9.88 -1.42
C TYR A 544 43.22 -10.42 0.00
N PHE A 545 43.46 -9.55 0.98
CA PHE A 545 43.12 -9.81 2.37
C PHE A 545 41.76 -9.19 2.66
N VAL A 546 40.71 -10.02 2.64
CA VAL A 546 39.33 -9.57 2.86
C VAL A 546 39.07 -9.51 4.36
N ILE A 547 38.58 -8.37 4.85
CA ILE A 547 38.17 -8.13 6.24
C ILE A 547 36.68 -7.84 6.24
N CYS A 548 35.88 -8.54 7.05
CA CYS A 548 34.46 -8.25 7.21
C CYS A 548 34.11 -8.02 8.69
N THR A 549 33.46 -6.91 8.99
CA THR A 549 33.11 -6.49 10.37
C THR A 549 31.62 -6.61 10.62
N ASN A 550 31.20 -7.07 11.79
CA ASN A 550 29.90 -6.66 12.31
C ASN A 550 29.96 -5.17 12.73
N VAL A 551 28.93 -4.40 12.39
CA VAL A 551 28.89 -2.96 12.71
C VAL A 551 28.66 -2.72 14.21
N ILE A 552 29.20 -1.62 14.75
CA ILE A 552 28.73 -1.10 16.03
C ILE A 552 27.24 -0.74 15.93
N GLY A 553 26.51 -0.88 17.03
CA GLY A 553 25.04 -0.87 17.04
C GLY A 553 24.40 -2.20 16.60
N GLY A 554 25.12 -3.07 15.89
CA GLY A 554 24.71 -4.44 15.60
C GLY A 554 24.77 -5.36 16.81
N CYS A 555 24.44 -6.65 16.62
CA CYS A 555 24.34 -7.63 17.72
C CYS A 555 25.28 -8.85 17.59
N TYR A 556 26.08 -8.91 16.54
CA TYR A 556 26.97 -10.04 16.26
C TYR A 556 28.40 -9.80 16.77
N GLY A 557 28.53 -9.56 18.07
CA GLY A 557 29.81 -9.41 18.80
C GLY A 557 30.22 -7.96 19.08
N SER A 558 30.27 -7.10 18.05
CA SER A 558 30.62 -5.67 18.20
C SER A 558 29.66 -4.92 19.13
N THR A 559 30.14 -3.84 19.77
CA THR A 559 29.34 -3.09 20.76
C THR A 559 28.05 -2.51 20.18
N GLY A 560 26.91 -2.85 20.79
CA GLY A 560 25.59 -2.38 20.42
C GLY A 560 24.64 -2.33 21.64
N PRO A 561 23.32 -2.12 21.43
CA PRO A 561 22.34 -2.05 22.51
C PRO A 561 22.30 -3.27 23.44
N SER A 562 22.62 -4.47 22.95
CA SER A 562 22.67 -5.70 23.76
C SER A 562 23.94 -5.82 24.62
N SER A 563 25.00 -5.06 24.31
CA SER A 563 26.28 -5.07 25.03
C SER A 563 26.18 -4.41 26.41
N ILE A 564 27.17 -4.67 27.27
CA ILE A 564 27.28 -4.05 28.59
C ILE A 564 27.87 -2.63 28.45
N ASP A 565 27.29 -1.69 29.20
CA ASP A 565 27.80 -0.34 29.43
C ASP A 565 28.88 -0.41 30.54
N PRO A 566 30.15 -0.09 30.24
CA PRO A 566 31.26 -0.19 31.19
C PRO A 566 31.14 0.84 32.32
N SER A 567 30.30 1.87 32.19
CA SER A 567 30.11 2.90 33.22
C SER A 567 29.22 2.46 34.39
N ASP A 568 28.34 1.46 34.20
CA ASP A 568 27.43 0.98 35.25
C ASP A 568 27.23 -0.55 35.31
N GLY A 569 27.85 -1.31 34.41
CA GLY A 569 27.82 -2.77 34.38
C GLY A 569 26.50 -3.39 33.91
N LYS A 570 25.55 -2.60 33.41
CA LYS A 570 24.26 -3.08 32.86
C LYS A 570 24.26 -3.01 31.34
N ARG A 571 23.35 -3.71 30.67
CA ARG A 571 23.19 -3.57 29.21
C ARG A 571 22.89 -2.12 28.82
N TYR A 572 23.35 -1.68 27.65
CA TYR A 572 23.01 -0.36 27.12
C TYR A 572 21.49 -0.23 26.91
N ALA A 573 20.85 -1.19 26.23
CA ALA A 573 19.46 -1.11 25.80
C ALA A 573 19.18 0.23 25.08
N THR A 574 18.05 0.88 25.38
CA THR A 574 17.72 2.23 24.88
C THR A 574 18.52 3.37 25.53
N ARG A 575 19.56 3.05 26.33
CA ARG A 575 20.62 4.01 26.70
C ARG A 575 21.74 4.08 25.66
N PHE A 576 21.78 3.14 24.69
CA PHE A 576 22.71 3.23 23.57
C PHE A 576 22.45 4.54 22.80
N PRO A 577 23.48 5.31 22.39
CA PRO A 577 23.24 6.58 21.69
C PRO A 577 22.79 6.37 20.24
N ILE A 578 22.16 7.39 19.65
CA ILE A 578 21.80 7.37 18.22
C ILE A 578 23.07 7.51 17.37
N LEU A 579 23.41 6.44 16.66
CA LEU A 579 24.56 6.38 15.75
C LEU A 579 24.18 6.66 14.28
N THR A 580 25.17 7.05 13.49
CA THR A 580 25.10 7.14 12.01
C THR A 580 25.89 6.01 11.35
N LEU A 581 25.79 5.87 10.02
CA LEU A 581 26.71 4.98 9.27
C LEU A 581 28.14 5.52 9.29
N ASP A 582 28.31 6.84 9.35
CA ASP A 582 29.60 7.51 9.51
C ASP A 582 30.29 7.14 10.85
N ASP A 583 29.51 6.94 11.92
CA ASP A 583 30.02 6.42 13.19
C ASP A 583 30.50 4.96 13.06
N MET A 584 29.76 4.11 12.35
CA MET A 584 30.17 2.73 12.05
C MET A 584 31.49 2.69 11.27
N VAL A 585 31.63 3.58 10.28
CA VAL A 585 32.83 3.71 9.46
C VAL A 585 34.02 4.25 10.28
N ARG A 586 33.82 5.24 11.15
CA ARG A 586 34.88 5.70 12.07
C ARG A 586 35.37 4.59 13.00
N ALA A 587 34.47 3.76 13.50
CA ALA A 587 34.83 2.58 14.29
C ALA A 587 35.64 1.57 13.47
N GLN A 588 35.15 1.18 12.27
CA GLN A 588 35.86 0.29 11.35
C GLN A 588 37.30 0.75 11.05
N PHE A 589 37.52 2.06 10.92
CA PHE A 589 38.86 2.58 10.64
C PHE A 589 39.82 2.48 11.83
N ARG A 590 39.33 2.44 13.08
CA ARG A 590 40.17 2.10 14.26
C ARG A 590 40.68 0.65 14.23
N LEU A 591 39.88 -0.29 13.72
CA LEU A 591 40.34 -1.66 13.44
C LEU A 591 41.41 -1.67 12.33
N LEU A 592 41.24 -0.88 11.27
CA LEU A 592 42.28 -0.77 10.23
C LEU A 592 43.58 -0.17 10.78
N ASP A 593 43.49 0.75 11.74
CA ASP A 593 44.65 1.36 12.41
C ASP A 593 45.40 0.35 13.29
N SER A 594 44.70 -0.47 14.07
CA SER A 594 45.33 -1.51 14.91
C SER A 594 45.92 -2.66 14.07
N LEU A 595 45.28 -3.02 12.96
CA LEU A 595 45.86 -3.90 11.93
C LEU A 595 47.01 -3.21 11.13
N GLY A 596 47.22 -1.90 11.30
CA GLY A 596 48.26 -1.10 10.66
C GLY A 596 48.06 -0.89 9.15
N ILE A 597 46.84 -1.03 8.65
CA ILE A 597 46.47 -0.93 7.23
C ILE A 597 46.23 0.55 6.89
N GLN A 598 47.26 1.19 6.34
CA GLN A 598 47.20 2.64 6.06
C GLN A 598 46.23 2.99 4.94
N LYS A 599 46.12 2.16 3.89
CA LYS A 599 45.22 2.36 2.75
C LYS A 599 44.62 1.03 2.30
N LEU A 600 43.30 0.99 2.16
CA LEU A 600 42.58 -0.14 1.58
C LEU A 600 42.82 -0.23 0.07
N TYR A 601 43.00 -1.44 -0.45
CA TYR A 601 42.90 -1.74 -1.87
C TYR A 601 41.51 -1.36 -2.39
N ALA A 602 40.47 -1.81 -1.69
CA ALA A 602 39.10 -1.44 -1.96
C ALA A 602 38.24 -1.38 -0.68
N SER A 603 37.25 -0.49 -0.68
CA SER A 603 36.06 -0.64 0.15
C SER A 603 34.94 -1.23 -0.72
N VAL A 604 34.26 -2.25 -0.20
CA VAL A 604 33.24 -3.02 -0.92
C VAL A 604 32.03 -3.21 -0.03
N GLY A 605 30.82 -2.95 -0.53
CA GLY A 605 29.62 -3.24 0.25
C GLY A 605 28.34 -3.27 -0.58
N SER A 606 27.33 -3.94 -0.01
CA SER A 606 26.01 -4.09 -0.60
C SER A 606 24.92 -3.61 0.36
N SER A 607 23.81 -3.05 -0.14
CA SER A 607 22.73 -2.47 0.68
C SER A 607 23.27 -1.36 1.62
N MET A 608 23.01 -1.44 2.92
CA MET A 608 23.67 -0.63 3.96
C MET A 608 25.21 -0.64 3.87
N GLY A 609 25.81 -1.73 3.41
CA GLY A 609 27.24 -1.80 3.15
C GLY A 609 27.66 -0.93 1.96
N GLY A 610 26.80 -0.78 0.96
CA GLY A 610 27.01 0.12 -0.17
C GLY A 610 26.98 1.60 0.24
N MET A 611 26.19 1.93 1.27
CA MET A 611 26.20 3.26 1.92
C MET A 611 27.51 3.47 2.70
N GLN A 612 27.88 2.54 3.59
CA GLN A 612 29.14 2.59 4.33
C GLN A 612 30.37 2.69 3.42
N SER A 613 30.36 2.00 2.28
CA SER A 613 31.44 2.02 1.28
C SER A 613 31.62 3.41 0.64
N LEU A 614 30.52 4.11 0.34
CA LEU A 614 30.55 5.50 -0.12
C LEU A 614 30.99 6.46 1.00
N ALA A 615 30.46 6.29 2.22
CA ALA A 615 30.80 7.09 3.39
C ALA A 615 32.28 6.97 3.77
N ALA A 616 32.85 5.76 3.71
CA ALA A 616 34.28 5.53 3.95
C ALA A 616 35.17 6.30 2.96
N GLY A 617 34.75 6.41 1.70
CA GLY A 617 35.47 7.22 0.71
C GLY A 617 35.30 8.73 0.93
N VAL A 618 34.16 9.19 1.45
CA VAL A 618 33.92 10.61 1.76
C VAL A 618 34.66 11.04 3.03
N LEU A 619 34.67 10.21 4.08
CA LEU A 619 35.33 10.47 5.36
C LEU A 619 36.86 10.30 5.30
N PHE A 620 37.33 9.29 4.55
CA PHE A 620 38.74 8.90 4.52
C PHE A 620 39.27 8.71 3.07
N PRO A 621 39.11 9.70 2.16
CA PRO A 621 39.41 9.56 0.73
C PRO A 621 40.85 9.09 0.46
N GLU A 622 41.84 9.62 1.18
CA GLU A 622 43.24 9.24 1.01
C GLU A 622 43.53 7.79 1.39
N ARG A 623 42.69 7.17 2.23
CA ARG A 623 42.86 5.79 2.72
C ARG A 623 42.12 4.73 1.92
N ILE A 624 41.54 5.07 0.77
CA ILE A 624 40.86 4.11 -0.12
C ILE A 624 41.45 4.14 -1.54
N GLY A 625 41.66 2.96 -2.12
CA GLY A 625 42.02 2.76 -3.52
C GLY A 625 40.80 2.77 -4.44
N LYS A 626 40.01 1.69 -4.42
CA LYS A 626 38.77 1.51 -5.21
C LYS A 626 37.52 1.52 -4.29
N ILE A 627 36.36 1.89 -4.82
CA ILE A 627 35.07 1.83 -4.11
C ILE A 627 34.08 0.96 -4.89
N VAL A 628 33.33 0.11 -4.19
CA VAL A 628 32.24 -0.70 -4.76
C VAL A 628 30.97 -0.54 -3.92
N SER A 629 29.88 -0.10 -4.55
CA SER A 629 28.56 0.07 -3.93
C SER A 629 27.48 -0.66 -4.75
N ILE A 630 26.79 -1.63 -4.14
CA ILE A 630 25.82 -2.52 -4.79
C ILE A 630 24.45 -2.36 -4.11
N SER A 631 23.40 -2.04 -4.85
CA SER A 631 22.05 -1.72 -4.30
C SER A 631 22.09 -0.73 -3.12
N GLY A 632 23.00 0.24 -3.16
CA GLY A 632 23.12 1.33 -2.19
C GLY A 632 22.45 2.62 -2.69
N CYS A 633 22.52 3.68 -1.88
CA CYS A 633 22.14 5.04 -2.25
C CYS A 633 23.13 6.05 -1.63
N ALA A 634 23.24 7.25 -2.19
CA ALA A 634 23.97 8.35 -1.54
C ALA A 634 23.13 9.03 -0.43
N ARG A 635 21.81 8.88 -0.46
CA ARG A 635 20.84 9.41 0.51
C ARG A 635 19.59 8.54 0.58
N SER A 636 19.02 8.37 1.78
CA SER A 636 17.83 7.53 1.98
C SER A 636 16.56 8.16 1.40
N HIS A 637 15.93 7.48 0.43
CA HIS A 637 14.68 7.94 -0.20
C HIS A 637 13.45 7.78 0.73
N PRO A 638 12.48 8.72 0.74
CA PRO A 638 11.30 8.65 1.62
C PRO A 638 10.52 7.34 1.62
N TYR A 639 10.45 6.61 0.48
CA TYR A 639 9.83 5.27 0.46
C TYR A 639 10.54 4.27 1.39
N SER A 640 11.88 4.20 1.32
CA SER A 640 12.63 3.24 2.14
C SER A 640 12.68 3.65 3.61
N ILE A 641 12.61 4.96 3.90
CA ILE A 641 12.38 5.52 5.24
C ILE A 641 10.99 5.12 5.76
N ALA A 642 9.91 5.23 4.97
CA ALA A 642 8.56 4.86 5.38
C ALA A 642 8.42 3.35 5.67
N MET A 643 9.04 2.49 4.86
CA MET A 643 9.08 1.05 5.10
C MET A 643 9.87 0.71 6.36
N ARG A 644 11.06 1.29 6.56
CA ARG A 644 11.86 1.11 7.79
C ARG A 644 11.20 1.70 9.03
N HIS A 645 10.49 2.82 8.92
CA HIS A 645 9.64 3.35 10.00
C HIS A 645 8.59 2.32 10.40
N THR A 646 7.86 1.76 9.44
CA THR A 646 6.80 0.77 9.71
C THR A 646 7.35 -0.49 10.38
N GLN A 647 8.52 -0.99 9.94
CA GLN A 647 9.23 -2.10 10.60
C GLN A 647 9.56 -1.78 12.07
N ARG A 648 10.04 -0.56 12.37
CA ARG A 648 10.33 -0.13 13.74
C ARG A 648 9.06 0.03 14.58
N GLN A 649 7.95 0.52 14.01
CA GLN A 649 6.69 0.65 14.75
C GLN A 649 6.13 -0.69 15.21
N VAL A 650 6.06 -1.70 14.32
CA VAL A 650 5.52 -3.02 14.72
C VAL A 650 6.39 -3.71 15.78
N LEU A 651 7.70 -3.43 15.81
CA LEU A 651 8.59 -3.89 16.86
C LEU A 651 8.34 -3.18 18.21
N MET A 652 8.30 -1.84 18.20
CA MET A 652 8.10 -1.04 19.43
C MET A 652 6.69 -1.18 20.02
N MET A 653 5.72 -1.61 19.21
CA MET A 653 4.35 -1.91 19.64
C MET A 653 4.17 -3.30 20.26
N ASP A 654 5.17 -4.20 20.21
CA ASP A 654 5.11 -5.46 20.96
C ASP A 654 5.17 -5.17 22.47
N PRO A 655 4.16 -5.57 23.28
CA PRO A 655 4.16 -5.32 24.73
C PRO A 655 5.40 -5.85 25.46
N LYS A 656 6.08 -6.86 24.89
CA LYS A 656 7.32 -7.44 25.44
C LYS A 656 8.56 -6.59 25.20
N TRP A 657 8.55 -5.64 24.26
CA TRP A 657 9.72 -4.78 24.00
C TRP A 657 10.09 -3.91 25.21
N ASN A 658 9.16 -3.65 26.13
CA ASN A 658 9.42 -2.99 27.43
C ASN A 658 10.30 -1.72 27.32
N ARG A 659 10.05 -0.89 26.30
CA ARG A 659 10.83 0.32 25.98
C ARG A 659 12.33 0.07 25.75
N GLY A 660 12.69 -1.13 25.27
CA GLY A 660 14.05 -1.60 25.05
C GLY A 660 14.64 -2.43 26.17
N PHE A 661 14.01 -2.47 27.36
CA PHE A 661 14.52 -3.18 28.53
C PHE A 661 13.91 -4.59 28.66
N TYR A 662 13.98 -5.38 27.59
CA TYR A 662 13.41 -6.74 27.53
C TYR A 662 14.41 -7.84 27.94
N TYR A 663 15.71 -7.54 27.98
CA TYR A 663 16.82 -8.51 28.11
C TYR A 663 16.85 -9.42 29.34
N ASP A 664 16.03 -9.16 30.36
CA ASP A 664 15.87 -10.00 31.56
C ASP A 664 14.50 -10.72 31.56
N SER A 665 13.86 -10.83 30.40
CA SER A 665 12.47 -11.28 30.23
C SER A 665 12.24 -11.95 28.85
N ILE A 666 11.00 -12.05 28.38
CA ILE A 666 10.72 -12.62 27.05
C ILE A 666 10.99 -11.53 25.99
N PRO A 667 11.81 -11.76 24.95
CA PRO A 667 12.00 -10.78 23.88
C PRO A 667 10.73 -10.53 23.05
N PRO A 668 10.62 -9.38 22.34
CA PRO A 668 9.51 -9.00 21.45
C PRO A 668 9.45 -9.84 20.15
N HIS A 669 9.21 -11.13 20.33
CA HIS A 669 9.07 -12.15 19.29
C HIS A 669 8.07 -11.78 18.20
N SER A 670 6.87 -11.29 18.58
CA SER A 670 5.79 -11.00 17.61
C SER A 670 6.10 -9.75 16.80
N GLY A 671 6.57 -8.68 17.47
CA GLY A 671 7.00 -7.47 16.78
C GLY A 671 8.19 -7.71 15.84
N MET A 672 9.15 -8.56 16.24
CA MET A 672 10.33 -8.87 15.43
C MET A 672 9.98 -9.73 14.22
N LYS A 673 9.10 -10.73 14.39
CA LYS A 673 8.55 -11.52 13.29
C LYS A 673 7.86 -10.63 12.26
N LEU A 674 6.94 -9.76 12.68
CA LEU A 674 6.24 -8.82 11.79
C LEU A 674 7.20 -7.82 11.11
N ALA A 675 8.19 -7.29 11.84
CA ALA A 675 9.21 -6.42 11.26
C ALA A 675 10.00 -7.13 10.14
N ARG A 676 10.33 -8.42 10.33
CA ARG A 676 11.00 -9.22 9.30
C ARG A 676 10.09 -9.58 8.13
N GLU A 677 8.81 -9.84 8.35
CA GLU A 677 7.84 -10.09 7.27
C GLU A 677 7.77 -8.87 6.33
N ILE A 678 7.58 -7.66 6.90
CA ILE A 678 7.58 -6.40 6.15
C ILE A 678 8.90 -6.20 5.39
N ALA A 679 10.04 -6.44 6.04
CA ALA A 679 11.35 -6.34 5.41
C ALA A 679 11.53 -7.34 4.25
N THR A 680 11.07 -8.59 4.44
CA THR A 680 11.18 -9.66 3.44
C THR A 680 10.34 -9.36 2.19
N VAL A 681 9.17 -8.72 2.35
CA VAL A 681 8.39 -8.19 1.22
C VAL A 681 9.20 -7.17 0.41
N THR A 682 9.92 -6.25 1.06
CA THR A 682 10.73 -5.24 0.37
C THR A 682 12.04 -5.74 -0.24
N TYR A 683 12.60 -6.86 0.25
CA TYR A 683 13.88 -7.38 -0.27
C TYR A 683 13.74 -8.15 -1.59
N ARG A 684 12.51 -8.37 -2.08
CA ARG A 684 12.16 -9.28 -3.18
C ARG A 684 11.20 -8.63 -4.16
N SER A 685 11.32 -8.96 -5.45
CA SER A 685 10.53 -8.30 -6.49
C SER A 685 9.12 -8.89 -6.65
N GLY A 686 8.15 -8.05 -7.06
CA GLY A 686 6.81 -8.48 -7.48
C GLY A 686 6.82 -9.61 -8.54
N PRO A 687 7.64 -9.51 -9.61
CA PRO A 687 7.85 -10.59 -10.56
C PRO A 687 8.34 -11.92 -9.95
N GLU A 688 9.19 -11.90 -8.91
CA GLU A 688 9.59 -13.13 -8.20
C GLU A 688 8.42 -13.71 -7.40
N TRP A 689 7.66 -12.85 -6.71
CA TRP A 689 6.51 -13.25 -5.90
C TRP A 689 5.43 -13.96 -6.73
N GLU A 690 5.05 -13.41 -7.89
CA GLU A 690 4.06 -14.04 -8.79
C GLU A 690 4.60 -15.36 -9.37
N LYS A 691 5.86 -15.38 -9.81
CA LYS A 691 6.48 -16.57 -10.42
C LYS A 691 6.63 -17.75 -9.43
N ARG A 692 7.01 -17.48 -8.18
CA ARG A 692 7.14 -18.50 -7.13
C ARG A 692 5.77 -18.93 -6.61
N PHE A 693 4.97 -17.97 -6.16
CA PHE A 693 3.75 -18.23 -5.39
C PHE A 693 2.51 -17.98 -6.22
N GLY A 694 2.35 -16.76 -6.73
CA GLY A 694 1.11 -16.28 -7.34
C GLY A 694 -0.09 -16.55 -6.41
N ARG A 695 -1.24 -16.89 -6.99
CA ARG A 695 -2.50 -17.14 -6.23
C ARG A 695 -2.64 -18.55 -5.63
N LYS A 696 -1.54 -19.27 -5.37
CA LYS A 696 -1.57 -20.65 -4.84
C LYS A 696 -1.87 -20.66 -3.34
N ARG A 697 -2.97 -21.31 -2.94
CA ARG A 697 -3.25 -21.69 -1.53
C ARG A 697 -2.36 -22.85 -1.09
N ALA A 698 -1.99 -22.88 0.19
CA ALA A 698 -1.17 -23.92 0.80
C ALA A 698 -1.91 -25.26 0.89
N ASP A 699 -3.22 -25.22 1.16
CA ASP A 699 -4.11 -26.36 1.01
C ASP A 699 -5.45 -25.94 0.38
N PRO A 700 -5.59 -26.03 -0.96
CA PRO A 700 -6.81 -25.67 -1.65
C PRO A 700 -8.05 -26.50 -1.26
N SER A 701 -7.88 -27.64 -0.57
CA SER A 701 -9.00 -28.50 -0.14
C SER A 701 -9.66 -28.02 1.16
N LYS A 702 -8.95 -27.23 1.97
CA LYS A 702 -9.50 -26.61 3.19
C LYS A 702 -10.31 -25.36 2.86
N GLN A 703 -11.23 -24.98 3.74
CA GLN A 703 -11.85 -23.64 3.70
C GLN A 703 -10.77 -22.55 3.86
N PRO A 704 -10.97 -21.35 3.27
CA PRO A 704 -10.07 -20.21 3.50
C PRO A 704 -9.99 -19.85 4.99
N ALA A 705 -8.81 -19.40 5.43
CA ALA A 705 -8.54 -19.02 6.81
C ALA A 705 -8.08 -17.56 6.92
N LEU A 706 -8.14 -17.01 8.13
CA LEU A 706 -7.49 -15.73 8.48
C LEU A 706 -6.05 -15.94 9.02
N CYS A 707 -5.70 -17.20 9.33
CA CYS A 707 -4.32 -17.66 9.46
C CYS A 707 -3.71 -17.85 8.05
N PRO A 708 -2.36 -17.86 7.91
CA PRO A 708 -1.68 -18.06 6.62
C PRO A 708 -2.26 -19.20 5.77
N ASP A 709 -2.81 -18.84 4.60
CA ASP A 709 -3.59 -19.70 3.72
C ASP A 709 -3.02 -19.74 2.29
N PHE A 710 -2.40 -18.65 1.84
CA PHE A 710 -1.60 -18.61 0.61
C PHE A 710 -0.16 -19.04 0.85
N LEU A 711 0.48 -19.68 -0.14
CA LEU A 711 1.86 -20.14 -0.01
C LEU A 711 2.85 -19.00 0.31
N ILE A 712 2.58 -17.78 -0.19
CA ILE A 712 3.38 -16.59 0.14
C ILE A 712 3.27 -16.21 1.63
N GLU A 713 2.07 -16.29 2.21
CA GLU A 713 1.83 -16.01 3.63
C GLU A 713 2.55 -17.03 4.50
N THR A 714 2.48 -18.32 4.16
CA THR A 714 3.21 -19.38 4.89
C THR A 714 4.73 -19.24 4.77
N TYR A 715 5.23 -18.65 3.67
CA TYR A 715 6.65 -18.37 3.49
C TYR A 715 7.10 -17.15 4.30
N LEU A 716 6.30 -16.08 4.35
CA LEU A 716 6.56 -14.90 5.17
C LEU A 716 6.54 -15.25 6.66
N ASP A 717 5.50 -15.95 7.12
CA ASP A 717 5.38 -16.45 8.51
C ASP A 717 6.64 -17.24 8.91
N HIS A 718 7.04 -18.22 8.11
CA HIS A 718 8.23 -19.02 8.37
C HIS A 718 9.55 -18.21 8.35
N ALA A 719 9.68 -17.24 7.45
CA ALA A 719 10.87 -16.39 7.33
C ALA A 719 11.00 -15.41 8.51
N GLY A 720 9.88 -14.81 8.95
CA GLY A 720 9.84 -13.95 10.13
C GLY A 720 10.08 -14.73 11.42
N GLU A 721 9.43 -15.88 11.55
CA GLU A 721 9.60 -16.81 12.67
C GLU A 721 11.04 -17.29 12.82
N LYS A 722 11.74 -17.65 11.73
CA LYS A 722 13.16 -18.03 11.81
C LYS A 722 14.03 -16.87 12.32
N PHE A 723 13.84 -15.68 11.76
CA PHE A 723 14.71 -14.53 12.04
C PHE A 723 14.53 -13.97 13.45
N CYS A 724 13.34 -14.10 14.05
CA CYS A 724 12.98 -13.33 15.25
C CYS A 724 13.76 -13.66 16.53
N LEU A 725 14.60 -14.70 16.50
CA LEU A 725 15.54 -15.09 17.56
C LEU A 725 17.02 -15.09 17.10
N GLU A 726 17.29 -14.74 15.83
CA GLU A 726 18.62 -14.70 15.23
C GLU A 726 19.24 -13.28 15.23
N TYR A 727 18.51 -12.25 15.68
CA TYR A 727 18.95 -10.84 15.67
C TYR A 727 18.34 -10.05 16.84
N ASP A 728 19.05 -9.07 17.39
CA ASP A 728 18.58 -8.26 18.53
C ASP A 728 17.54 -7.18 18.13
N PRO A 729 16.39 -7.11 18.82
CA PRO A 729 15.36 -6.08 18.58
C PRO A 729 15.87 -4.64 18.64
N ASN A 730 16.65 -4.26 19.66
CA ASN A 730 17.15 -2.89 19.76
C ASN A 730 18.18 -2.61 18.65
N SER A 731 19.14 -3.50 18.36
CA SER A 731 20.03 -3.34 17.20
C SER A 731 19.26 -3.09 15.90
N LEU A 732 18.11 -3.77 15.69
CA LEU A 732 17.28 -3.53 14.52
C LEU A 732 16.76 -2.09 14.49
N LEU A 733 16.27 -1.54 15.62
CA LEU A 733 15.84 -0.14 15.71
C LEU A 733 16.97 0.84 15.39
N TYR A 734 18.14 0.66 16.03
CA TYR A 734 19.26 1.58 15.95
C TYR A 734 19.92 1.57 14.56
N VAL A 735 20.21 0.38 14.00
CA VAL A 735 20.79 0.25 12.66
C VAL A 735 19.80 0.71 11.58
N SER A 736 18.50 0.39 11.73
CA SER A 736 17.44 0.90 10.84
C SER A 736 17.32 2.43 10.87
N LYS A 737 17.49 3.06 12.04
CA LYS A 737 17.49 4.53 12.16
C LYS A 737 18.79 5.15 11.62
N ALA A 738 19.93 4.50 11.77
CA ALA A 738 21.20 4.94 11.17
C ALA A 738 21.12 4.99 9.63
N MET A 739 20.45 4.03 9.00
CA MET A 739 20.16 4.05 7.55
C MET A 739 19.22 5.21 7.14
N ASP A 740 18.20 5.51 7.93
CA ASP A 740 17.28 6.64 7.66
C ASP A 740 17.93 8.01 7.82
N LEU A 741 19.00 8.11 8.62
CA LEU A 741 19.78 9.33 8.83
C LEU A 741 20.89 9.52 7.79
N PHE A 742 21.03 8.60 6.83
CA PHE A 742 22.11 8.60 5.85
C PHE A 742 21.82 9.52 4.66
N ASP A 743 22.66 10.54 4.51
CA ASP A 743 22.71 11.47 3.38
C ASP A 743 24.12 12.06 3.26
N LEU A 744 24.73 11.90 2.08
CA LEU A 744 26.07 12.40 1.75
C LEU A 744 26.07 13.82 1.16
N SER A 745 24.95 14.54 1.18
CA SER A 745 24.88 15.95 0.75
C SER A 745 25.79 16.85 1.61
N ARG A 746 26.47 17.83 0.97
CA ARG A 746 27.53 18.63 1.63
C ARG A 746 27.01 19.48 2.79
N SER A 747 25.78 19.99 2.72
CA SER A 747 25.09 20.66 3.82
C SER A 747 25.00 19.76 5.06
N GLN A 748 24.51 18.52 4.89
CA GLN A 748 24.39 17.52 5.96
C GLN A 748 25.77 17.11 6.51
N GLN A 749 26.79 16.94 5.66
CA GLN A 749 28.17 16.72 6.12
C GLN A 749 28.69 17.88 6.98
N ALA A 750 28.43 19.13 6.57
CA ALA A 750 28.87 20.33 7.28
C ALA A 750 28.18 20.49 8.64
N GLU A 751 26.85 20.31 8.70
CA GLU A 751 26.11 20.37 9.97
C GLU A 751 26.47 19.21 10.90
N THR A 752 26.71 18.01 10.36
CA THR A 752 27.23 16.87 11.15
C THR A 752 28.60 17.20 11.76
N LYS A 753 29.54 17.72 10.96
CA LYS A 753 30.85 18.17 11.45
C LYS A 753 30.75 19.26 12.51
N LYS A 754 29.85 20.24 12.33
CA LYS A 754 29.57 21.31 13.30
C LYS A 754 29.05 20.74 14.63
N ARG A 755 28.05 19.86 14.59
CA ARG A 755 27.52 19.18 15.80
C ARG A 755 28.60 18.42 16.55
N ARG A 756 29.50 17.71 15.85
CA ARG A 756 30.67 17.05 16.47
C ARG A 756 31.60 18.05 17.16
N GLN A 757 31.97 19.14 16.49
CA GLN A 757 32.89 20.15 17.04
C GLN A 757 32.30 20.86 18.28
N GLU A 758 31.01 21.18 18.27
CA GLU A 758 30.30 21.71 19.45
C GLU A 758 30.28 20.71 20.61
N PHE A 759 30.12 19.41 20.32
CA PHE A 759 30.13 18.34 21.31
C PHE A 759 31.53 18.08 21.91
N GLU A 760 32.56 18.04 21.06
CA GLU A 760 33.98 17.96 21.44
C GLU A 760 34.39 19.12 22.35
N ALA A 761 34.01 20.36 22.00
CA ALA A 761 34.27 21.54 22.82
C ALA A 761 33.58 21.49 24.20
N ARG A 762 32.34 20.96 24.28
CA ARG A 762 31.60 20.79 25.54
C ARG A 762 32.23 19.73 26.45
N ILE A 763 32.78 18.65 25.89
CA ILE A 763 33.53 17.64 26.64
C ILE A 763 34.83 18.24 27.18
N ALA A 764 35.60 18.94 26.34
CA ALA A 764 36.86 19.58 26.72
C ALA A 764 36.71 20.62 27.85
N GLN A 765 35.55 21.26 27.97
CA GLN A 765 35.22 22.20 29.06
C GLN A 765 34.87 21.50 30.40
N GLY A 766 35.03 20.18 30.52
CA GLY A 766 34.85 19.45 31.77
C GLY A 766 33.41 19.04 32.07
N GLY A 767 32.57 18.89 31.04
CA GLY A 767 31.19 18.38 31.14
C GLY A 767 31.11 16.91 31.57
N LYS A 768 31.42 16.61 32.83
CA LYS A 768 31.61 15.26 33.38
C LYS A 768 30.40 14.32 33.37
N THR A 769 29.21 14.80 32.99
CA THR A 769 28.04 13.94 32.74
C THR A 769 27.30 14.40 31.48
N LEU A 770 27.35 13.56 30.45
CA LEU A 770 26.61 13.75 29.21
C LEU A 770 25.12 13.37 29.39
N ARG A 771 24.45 14.02 30.35
CA ARG A 771 22.98 14.01 30.37
C ARG A 771 22.49 14.82 29.18
N TYR A 772 21.80 14.12 28.28
CA TYR A 772 21.16 14.70 27.10
C TYR A 772 20.25 15.87 27.49
N SER A 773 20.08 16.83 26.59
CA SER A 773 19.10 17.92 26.71
C SER A 773 17.70 17.35 26.59
N ASP A 774 17.19 16.87 27.73
CA ASP A 774 15.95 16.11 27.94
C ASP A 774 15.66 15.04 26.86
N PRO A 775 15.91 13.74 27.13
CA PRO A 775 15.64 12.69 26.15
C PRO A 775 14.16 12.60 25.71
N SER A 776 13.22 13.28 26.38
CA SER A 776 11.85 13.39 25.87
C SER A 776 11.75 14.23 24.59
N CYS A 777 12.60 15.24 24.36
CA CYS A 777 12.56 16.12 23.17
C CYS A 777 12.76 15.40 21.83
N GLY A 778 13.36 14.21 21.82
CA GLY A 778 13.49 13.36 20.62
C GLY A 778 12.49 12.20 20.56
N LEU A 779 11.66 12.02 21.60
CA LEU A 779 10.72 10.91 21.76
C LEU A 779 9.25 11.34 21.79
N THR A 780 8.98 12.65 21.87
CA THR A 780 7.65 13.23 21.66
C THR A 780 7.31 13.30 20.18
N LEU A 781 6.07 12.92 19.84
CA LEU A 781 5.47 13.36 18.57
C LEU A 781 5.41 14.91 18.54
N PRO A 782 5.57 15.57 17.38
CA PRO A 782 5.39 17.01 17.29
C PRO A 782 4.02 17.45 17.82
N GLU A 783 3.97 18.57 18.57
CA GLU A 783 2.74 19.04 19.22
C GLU A 783 1.64 19.42 18.20
N LYS A 784 2.05 19.77 16.98
CA LYS A 784 1.19 19.87 15.81
C LYS A 784 1.20 18.52 15.05
N PRO A 785 0.03 18.01 14.61
CA PRO A 785 -0.01 16.96 13.60
C PRO A 785 0.81 17.33 12.36
N TYR A 786 1.20 16.33 11.56
CA TYR A 786 1.78 16.59 10.25
C TYR A 786 0.77 17.33 9.36
N GLU A 787 1.09 18.57 9.02
CA GLU A 787 0.44 19.37 7.99
C GLU A 787 1.24 19.19 6.69
N GLU A 788 0.60 18.90 5.56
CA GLU A 788 1.27 18.80 4.27
C GLU A 788 1.93 20.14 3.93
N GLN A 789 3.26 20.17 3.85
CA GLN A 789 3.96 21.41 3.51
C GLN A 789 3.90 21.64 2.00
N PRO A 790 3.30 22.76 1.53
CA PRO A 790 3.40 23.14 0.14
C PRO A 790 4.87 23.47 -0.18
N CYS A 791 5.33 23.11 -1.38
CA CYS A 791 6.68 23.45 -1.83
C CYS A 791 6.83 24.97 -2.01
N THR A 792 7.27 25.65 -0.97
CA THR A 792 7.59 27.09 -0.95
C THR A 792 9.01 27.28 -0.45
N ALA A 793 9.88 27.82 -1.31
CA ALA A 793 11.18 28.31 -0.88
C ALA A 793 11.01 29.52 0.08
N GLU A 794 11.98 29.67 0.98
CA GLU A 794 12.01 30.67 2.07
C GLU A 794 10.91 30.44 3.15
N SER A 795 11.20 30.23 4.44
CA SER A 795 12.41 30.55 5.20
C SER A 795 12.54 29.73 6.49
N GLY A 796 13.70 29.10 6.76
CA GLY A 796 13.93 28.43 8.06
C GLY A 796 15.07 27.40 8.11
N SER A 797 16.33 27.87 8.13
CA SER A 797 17.55 27.08 8.45
C SER A 797 17.80 25.77 7.68
N SER A 798 18.51 25.89 6.55
CA SER A 798 19.61 25.00 6.12
C SER A 798 19.34 23.48 6.05
N ALA A 799 18.63 23.04 5.01
CA ALA A 799 18.79 21.71 4.40
C ALA A 799 18.34 21.72 2.92
N ASP A 800 17.12 22.20 2.64
CA ASP A 800 16.43 22.01 1.35
C ASP A 800 16.78 23.03 0.22
N GLU A 801 17.80 23.86 0.39
CA GLU A 801 18.18 24.90 -0.61
C GLU A 801 18.78 24.35 -1.93
N SER A 802 18.77 23.03 -2.15
CA SER A 802 19.35 22.37 -3.33
C SER A 802 18.37 22.05 -4.47
N VAL A 803 17.08 22.40 -4.34
CA VAL A 803 16.04 22.15 -5.37
C VAL A 803 15.25 23.43 -5.69
N ALA A 804 15.94 24.49 -6.10
CA ALA A 804 15.31 25.71 -6.63
C ALA A 804 16.09 26.31 -7.82
N ALA A 805 15.35 26.62 -8.90
CA ALA A 805 15.73 27.46 -10.04
C ALA A 805 17.03 27.11 -10.82
N GLY A 806 16.87 26.36 -11.93
CA GLY A 806 17.61 26.70 -13.17
C GLY A 806 18.13 25.57 -14.06
N GLU A 807 18.34 24.36 -13.53
CA GLU A 807 19.03 23.29 -14.27
C GLU A 807 18.11 22.10 -14.63
N GLN A 808 18.62 21.16 -15.44
CA GLN A 808 17.78 20.22 -16.20
C GLN A 808 17.13 19.11 -15.34
N PRO A 809 15.97 18.54 -15.76
CA PRO A 809 15.23 17.54 -14.97
C PRO A 809 16.03 16.27 -14.61
N ASP A 810 17.05 15.92 -15.41
CA ASP A 810 17.90 14.74 -15.23
C ASP A 810 19.23 15.05 -14.50
N ALA A 811 19.40 16.25 -13.92
CA ALA A 811 20.63 16.66 -13.25
C ALA A 811 20.64 16.29 -11.75
N PRO A 812 21.72 15.65 -11.22
CA PRO A 812 21.82 15.37 -9.78
C PRO A 812 21.94 16.65 -8.94
N PRO A 813 21.40 16.69 -7.70
CA PRO A 813 21.39 17.91 -6.88
C PRO A 813 22.79 18.45 -6.59
N ALA A 814 22.97 19.76 -6.77
CA ALA A 814 24.29 20.41 -6.66
C ALA A 814 24.98 20.22 -5.31
N ASP A 815 24.23 20.14 -4.20
CA ASP A 815 24.79 19.90 -2.87
C ASP A 815 25.24 18.45 -2.65
N LEU A 816 24.60 17.49 -3.32
CA LEU A 816 25.02 16.08 -3.36
C LEU A 816 26.26 15.90 -4.26
N VAL A 817 26.32 16.63 -5.38
CA VAL A 817 27.51 16.71 -6.24
C VAL A 817 28.70 17.30 -5.48
N ALA A 818 28.47 18.36 -4.71
CA ALA A 818 29.49 18.95 -3.84
C ALA A 818 29.87 18.02 -2.66
N GLY A 819 28.94 17.16 -2.21
CA GLY A 819 29.14 16.18 -1.14
C GLY A 819 29.99 14.98 -1.56
N LEU A 820 29.80 14.47 -2.77
CA LEU A 820 30.63 13.39 -3.34
C LEU A 820 31.94 13.88 -3.99
N ALA A 821 32.24 15.18 -3.95
CA ALA A 821 33.48 15.75 -4.47
C ALA A 821 34.80 15.13 -3.93
N PRO A 822 34.90 14.61 -2.69
CA PRO A 822 36.08 13.86 -2.24
C PRO A 822 36.38 12.61 -3.08
N LEU A 823 35.36 12.03 -3.72
CA LEU A 823 35.47 10.81 -4.54
C LEU A 823 35.92 11.08 -5.99
N LYS A 824 36.29 12.31 -6.33
CA LYS A 824 36.57 12.77 -7.71
C LYS A 824 37.66 11.98 -8.45
N HIS A 825 38.60 11.39 -7.73
CA HIS A 825 39.76 10.71 -8.33
C HIS A 825 39.75 9.18 -8.18
N HIS A 826 38.81 8.64 -7.39
CA HIS A 826 38.70 7.22 -7.09
C HIS A 826 38.03 6.44 -8.22
N PRO A 827 38.50 5.24 -8.59
CA PRO A 827 37.68 4.28 -9.31
C PRO A 827 36.47 3.90 -8.45
N VAL A 828 35.26 4.02 -9.01
CA VAL A 828 34.01 3.62 -8.35
C VAL A 828 33.20 2.70 -9.25
N LEU A 829 32.85 1.53 -8.73
CA LEU A 829 31.82 0.66 -9.30
C LEU A 829 30.51 0.87 -8.53
N VAL A 830 29.46 1.24 -9.27
CA VAL A 830 28.10 1.35 -8.76
C VAL A 830 27.23 0.32 -9.49
N MET A 831 26.54 -0.52 -8.73
CA MET A 831 25.67 -1.58 -9.29
C MET A 831 24.24 -1.47 -8.80
N GLY A 832 23.29 -1.32 -9.73
CA GLY A 832 21.86 -1.32 -9.47
C GLY A 832 21.12 -2.50 -10.11
N VAL A 833 19.88 -2.72 -9.69
CA VAL A 833 19.03 -3.82 -10.16
C VAL A 833 17.62 -3.29 -10.42
N ALA A 834 17.09 -3.47 -11.63
CA ALA A 834 15.80 -2.93 -12.06
C ALA A 834 14.62 -3.45 -11.22
N SER A 835 14.72 -4.69 -10.73
CA SER A 835 13.70 -5.33 -9.90
C SER A 835 13.80 -5.01 -8.39
N ASP A 836 14.78 -4.19 -7.97
CA ASP A 836 14.92 -3.71 -6.59
C ASP A 836 13.89 -2.61 -6.29
N ILE A 837 13.07 -2.81 -5.25
CA ILE A 837 12.05 -1.85 -4.81
C ILE A 837 12.44 -1.11 -3.52
N LEU A 838 13.48 -1.55 -2.80
CA LEU A 838 13.91 -0.93 -1.55
C LEU A 838 14.95 0.17 -1.80
N PHE A 839 15.87 -0.08 -2.72
CA PHE A 839 16.81 0.91 -3.26
C PHE A 839 16.76 0.85 -4.78
N PRO A 840 15.72 1.43 -5.43
CA PRO A 840 15.48 1.25 -6.85
C PRO A 840 16.66 1.71 -7.72
N ALA A 841 16.79 1.11 -8.91
CA ALA A 841 17.90 1.32 -9.84
C ALA A 841 18.28 2.80 -10.09
N TRP A 842 17.29 3.72 -10.07
CA TRP A 842 17.55 5.15 -10.22
C TRP A 842 18.42 5.74 -9.09
N GLN A 843 18.41 5.20 -7.86
CA GLN A 843 19.29 5.65 -6.79
C GLN A 843 20.76 5.27 -7.04
N GLN A 844 21.02 4.14 -7.69
CA GLN A 844 22.37 3.77 -8.12
C GLN A 844 22.82 4.60 -9.34
N ARG A 845 21.87 4.95 -10.21
CA ARG A 845 22.09 5.90 -11.30
C ARG A 845 22.43 7.30 -10.77
N GLU A 846 21.68 7.80 -9.78
CA GLU A 846 21.92 9.07 -9.06
C GLU A 846 23.35 9.12 -8.50
N ILE A 847 23.83 8.07 -7.80
CA ILE A 847 25.22 8.00 -7.33
C ILE A 847 26.20 8.15 -8.50
N ALA A 848 26.02 7.37 -9.57
CA ALA A 848 26.95 7.32 -10.70
C ALA A 848 26.98 8.63 -11.51
N GLU A 849 25.85 9.32 -11.64
CA GLU A 849 25.74 10.62 -12.31
C GLU A 849 26.26 11.75 -11.43
N THR A 850 25.98 11.71 -10.12
CA THR A 850 26.53 12.66 -9.13
C THR A 850 28.07 12.63 -9.15
N LEU A 851 28.67 11.45 -9.15
CA LEU A 851 30.13 11.29 -9.23
C LEU A 851 30.72 11.86 -10.52
N ARG A 852 30.04 11.67 -11.66
CA ARG A 852 30.46 12.24 -12.95
C ARG A 852 30.35 13.76 -12.96
N ALA A 853 29.27 14.32 -12.40
CA ALA A 853 29.08 15.76 -12.23
C ALA A 853 30.14 16.38 -11.29
N ALA A 854 30.56 15.66 -10.25
CA ALA A 854 31.70 16.04 -9.39
C ALA A 854 33.07 15.99 -10.12
N GLY A 855 33.09 15.49 -11.36
CA GLY A 855 34.24 15.41 -12.24
C GLY A 855 34.99 14.08 -12.19
N ASN A 856 34.41 13.04 -11.60
CA ASN A 856 35.01 11.70 -11.60
C ASN A 856 34.86 11.03 -12.99
N LYS A 857 36.01 10.62 -13.56
CA LYS A 857 36.11 9.98 -14.87
C LYS A 857 36.18 8.44 -14.81
N ASN A 858 36.26 7.87 -13.61
CA ASN A 858 36.52 6.46 -13.33
C ASN A 858 35.26 5.76 -12.76
N VAL A 859 34.07 6.19 -13.17
CA VAL A 859 32.77 5.73 -12.64
C VAL A 859 32.13 4.68 -13.54
N GLN A 860 32.28 3.41 -13.17
CA GLN A 860 31.58 2.30 -13.81
C GLN A 860 30.18 2.15 -13.19
N HIS A 861 29.13 2.28 -14.00
CA HIS A 861 27.75 1.96 -13.61
C HIS A 861 27.30 0.69 -14.33
N ILE A 862 26.66 -0.23 -13.60
CA ILE A 862 26.05 -1.44 -14.16
C ILE A 862 24.64 -1.57 -13.58
N GLU A 863 23.64 -1.61 -14.44
CA GLU A 863 22.24 -1.79 -14.08
C GLU A 863 21.79 -3.17 -14.60
N LEU A 864 21.33 -4.06 -13.72
CA LEU A 864 20.83 -5.38 -14.10
C LEU A 864 19.33 -5.33 -14.38
N GLY A 865 18.94 -5.60 -15.63
CA GLY A 865 17.54 -5.69 -16.05
C GLY A 865 16.80 -6.87 -15.42
N GLU A 866 15.47 -6.82 -15.44
CA GLU A 866 14.60 -7.90 -14.93
C GLU A 866 14.80 -9.23 -15.68
N ASP A 867 15.19 -9.16 -16.96
CA ASP A 867 15.56 -10.32 -17.78
C ASP A 867 16.84 -11.02 -17.28
N ILE A 868 17.71 -10.27 -16.60
CA ILE A 868 18.97 -10.75 -16.01
C ILE A 868 18.74 -11.25 -14.57
N SER A 869 18.08 -10.43 -13.73
CA SER A 869 17.86 -10.77 -12.32
C SER A 869 16.51 -10.27 -11.78
N LEU A 870 15.70 -11.23 -11.32
CA LEU A 870 14.38 -11.00 -10.72
C LEU A 870 14.39 -10.96 -9.19
N PHE A 871 15.54 -11.16 -8.53
CA PHE A 871 15.55 -11.36 -7.07
C PHE A 871 15.34 -10.08 -6.24
N GLY A 872 15.15 -8.93 -6.89
CA GLY A 872 15.04 -7.63 -6.24
C GLY A 872 16.31 -7.26 -5.49
N HIS A 873 16.16 -6.71 -4.28
CA HIS A 873 17.28 -6.31 -3.44
C HIS A 873 18.22 -7.48 -3.11
N ASP A 874 17.68 -8.67 -2.84
CA ASP A 874 18.47 -9.88 -2.53
C ASP A 874 19.34 -10.38 -3.71
N THR A 875 19.30 -9.74 -4.89
CA THR A 875 20.15 -10.06 -6.05
C THR A 875 21.64 -10.07 -5.70
N PHE A 876 22.12 -9.18 -4.83
CA PHE A 876 23.54 -9.17 -4.44
C PHE A 876 23.95 -10.39 -3.60
N LEU A 877 23.02 -11.09 -2.95
CA LEU A 877 23.29 -12.34 -2.23
C LEU A 877 23.22 -13.57 -3.14
N LEU A 878 22.45 -13.51 -4.24
CA LEU A 878 22.12 -14.66 -5.06
C LEU A 878 22.84 -14.72 -6.41
N ASP A 879 23.06 -13.58 -7.08
CA ASP A 879 23.58 -13.53 -8.45
C ASP A 879 25.11 -13.44 -8.50
N LEU A 880 25.75 -14.55 -8.17
CA LEU A 880 27.21 -14.71 -8.24
C LEU A 880 27.78 -14.37 -9.63
N LYS A 881 27.03 -14.65 -10.70
CA LYS A 881 27.52 -14.50 -12.08
C LYS A 881 27.63 -13.03 -12.46
N ASN A 882 26.56 -12.27 -12.25
CA ASN A 882 26.47 -10.90 -12.77
C ASN A 882 27.03 -9.89 -11.76
N ILE A 883 26.70 -10.02 -10.46
CA ILE A 883 27.26 -9.19 -9.40
C ILE A 883 28.72 -9.58 -9.15
N GLY A 884 28.98 -10.85 -8.82
CA GLY A 884 30.33 -11.33 -8.51
C GLY A 884 31.29 -11.15 -9.69
N GLY A 885 30.88 -11.51 -10.91
CA GLY A 885 31.71 -11.28 -12.10
C GLY A 885 31.99 -9.81 -12.41
N ALA A 886 31.10 -8.88 -12.04
CA ALA A 886 31.36 -7.44 -12.17
C ALA A 886 32.36 -6.93 -11.13
N VAL A 887 32.16 -7.28 -9.86
CA VAL A 887 33.09 -6.98 -8.76
C VAL A 887 34.48 -7.50 -9.09
N GLU A 888 34.60 -8.75 -9.57
CA GLU A 888 35.88 -9.34 -9.94
C GLU A 888 36.59 -8.56 -11.06
N ARG A 889 35.87 -8.20 -12.13
CA ARG A 889 36.43 -7.44 -13.27
C ARG A 889 36.89 -6.03 -12.87
N PHE A 890 36.22 -5.41 -11.91
CA PHE A 890 36.57 -4.07 -11.41
C PHE A 890 37.68 -4.09 -10.35
N LEU A 891 37.76 -5.16 -9.54
CA LEU A 891 38.85 -5.34 -8.58
C LEU A 891 40.16 -5.75 -9.23
N ARG A 892 40.13 -6.43 -10.39
CA ARG A 892 41.32 -6.71 -11.22
C ARG A 892 42.04 -5.45 -11.73
#